data_AF-A0AAV9M2V2-F1
#
_entry.id   AF-A0AAV9M2V2-F1
#
_cell.length_a   1.000
_cell.length_b   1.000
_cell.length_c   1.000
_cell.angle_alpha   90.00
_cell.angle_beta   90.00
_cell.angle_gamma   90.00
#
_symmetry.space_group_name_H-M   'P 1'
#
loop_
_entity.id
_entity.type
_entity.pdbx_description
1 polymer ?
#
loop_
_entity_poly.entity_id
_entity_poly.type
_entity_poly.pdbx_seq_one_letter_code
_entity_poly.pdbx_strand_id
1 'polypeptide(L)'
;MVKEKECHSTLKGGRINSSYTHGFSFSQIQTISSFCETLVPPCNNKGIDDNSFFASSGAHPPYPNEVGELLVKRSKPEALFIIRIVVFLLSTRLGSLLLCGRVCLDKRWPFVHNFSELALKDREALLQRWSRETFLIPLRITFLMIKIVCFFIFFSWTDENCKNPTWEAIGYHLPETTETLSENKKERPLERGIVETINESDETLKESLSEKGVAITEDTKDNTFKIKCDVLIVGSGCGGGVAAGILAKSGYKVVVLEKGHYFVPEDYSALEGPSLSELYETGAMLSSLDGKVMIMAGTTVGGGSAVNWSASIRTPNDVLKDWSVNHKILWFGTSEYQSAMDAVCKRIGVTENCSEEGLQNQVIRKGCENLGLKVEKIPRNSSENHYCGSCGYGCKTGDKKGTDSTWLVDAVNAGAVILTGCTAERFILEDGKMRKTCLGVIATTESKKITKKLHIKARATISSCGSLFTPPLLISSGLQNKNIGTNLHLHPVLLAWGYFPESMSEIKGKNYEGGIMTSLHKMLPEETNAQAIIEATAVGPAAFASLFPWTSGQDMKEQMTKYSRTVTLLALVKDQGTGEVKKAGRIKYSLDRIDKENIKAGLRRALRILIAAGAIEVGTYRSDGQKISCKDMKNEELEEFLDTVEAPEGPMSKEENWTVYASAHQMGSCRMGSSKEDGAVDENGECWEAKGLYVCDGSVLPTAVGVNPMITIQSTAYCIAKRIAESLHNEKLV
;
A
#
# COMPACT_ATOMS: atom_id res chain seq x y z
N MET A 1 -21.41 -29.12 11.47
CA MET A 1 -21.51 -27.65 11.38
C MET A 1 -20.66 -27.04 12.49
N VAL A 2 -19.36 -26.91 12.24
CA VAL A 2 -18.46 -26.17 13.14
C VAL A 2 -18.73 -24.70 12.86
N LYS A 3 -19.19 -23.93 13.86
CA LYS A 3 -19.24 -22.46 13.75
C LYS A 3 -17.85 -22.00 13.33
N GLU A 4 -17.73 -21.40 12.15
CA GLU A 4 -16.51 -20.71 11.75
C GLU A 4 -16.11 -19.79 12.91
N LYS A 5 -14.88 -19.93 13.40
CA LYS A 5 -14.33 -18.97 14.35
C LYS A 5 -14.19 -17.65 13.60
N GLU A 6 -15.12 -16.76 13.88
CA GLU A 6 -15.35 -15.55 13.13
C GLU A 6 -14.14 -14.60 13.23
N CYS A 7 -13.54 -14.25 12.08
CA CYS A 7 -12.54 -13.19 11.98
C CYS A 7 -13.10 -11.84 12.49
N HIS A 8 -12.23 -10.84 12.68
CA HIS A 8 -12.64 -9.57 13.26
C HIS A 8 -13.76 -8.91 12.42
N SER A 9 -14.75 -8.32 13.10
CA SER A 9 -15.98 -7.86 12.43
C SER A 9 -15.73 -6.84 11.31
N THR A 10 -14.65 -6.04 11.39
CA THR A 10 -14.25 -5.05 10.37
C THR A 10 -13.57 -5.68 9.15
N LEU A 11 -13.09 -6.91 9.28
CA LEU A 11 -12.41 -7.68 8.25
C LEU A 11 -13.34 -8.72 7.59
N LYS A 12 -14.64 -8.70 7.89
CA LYS A 12 -15.67 -9.59 7.32
C LYS A 12 -16.36 -9.01 6.09
N GLY A 13 -16.90 -9.91 5.27
CA GLY A 13 -17.83 -9.61 4.18
C GLY A 13 -19.22 -9.17 4.65
N GLY A 14 -20.09 -8.81 3.70
CA GLY A 14 -21.52 -8.62 3.93
C GLY A 14 -21.94 -7.35 4.67
N ARG A 15 -21.02 -6.42 4.94
CA ARG A 15 -21.36 -5.10 5.50
C ARG A 15 -22.07 -4.26 4.43
N ILE A 16 -23.38 -4.42 4.31
CA ILE A 16 -24.23 -3.47 3.57
C ILE A 16 -24.47 -2.29 4.50
N ASN A 17 -24.12 -1.08 4.08
CA ASN A 17 -24.48 0.12 4.82
C ASN A 17 -26.02 0.22 4.85
N SER A 18 -26.60 0.28 6.05
CA SER A 18 -28.06 0.44 6.22
C SER A 18 -28.60 1.73 5.58
N SER A 19 -27.73 2.70 5.31
CA SER A 19 -27.99 3.89 4.50
C SER A 19 -26.71 4.37 3.80
N TYR A 20 -26.82 4.75 2.54
CA TYR A 20 -25.72 5.38 1.79
C TYR A 20 -25.65 6.88 2.07
N THR A 21 -24.45 7.43 2.17
CA THR A 21 -24.21 8.85 2.51
C THR A 21 -23.50 9.63 1.41
N HIS A 22 -23.29 9.01 0.25
CA HIS A 22 -22.57 9.57 -0.89
C HIS A 22 -23.12 10.92 -1.43
N GLY A 23 -24.41 11.21 -1.23
CA GLY A 23 -25.02 12.48 -1.65
C GLY A 23 -25.22 12.67 -3.17
N PHE A 24 -24.94 11.66 -4.01
CA PHE A 24 -25.46 11.60 -5.37
C PHE A 24 -26.99 11.44 -5.41
N SER A 25 -27.64 12.12 -6.37
CA SER A 25 -29.07 11.96 -6.64
C SER A 25 -29.38 10.60 -7.30
N PHE A 26 -30.67 10.24 -7.35
CA PHE A 26 -31.12 9.03 -8.06
C PHE A 26 -30.65 9.00 -9.54
N SER A 27 -30.77 10.11 -10.26
CA SER A 27 -30.34 10.19 -11.67
C SER A 27 -28.82 10.08 -11.85
N GLN A 28 -28.05 10.58 -10.88
CA GLN A 28 -26.59 10.43 -10.86
C GLN A 28 -26.19 8.98 -10.56
N ILE A 29 -26.88 8.29 -9.65
CA ILE A 29 -26.65 6.86 -9.39
C ILE A 29 -27.06 6.00 -10.58
N GLN A 30 -28.14 6.33 -11.29
CA GLN A 30 -28.49 5.66 -12.54
C GLN A 30 -27.40 5.82 -13.62
N THR A 31 -26.77 7.01 -13.67
CA THR A 31 -25.61 7.26 -14.53
C THR A 31 -24.43 6.38 -14.11
N ILE A 32 -24.07 6.35 -12.82
CA ILE A 32 -23.00 5.49 -12.29
C ILE A 32 -23.30 4.00 -12.57
N SER A 33 -24.54 3.56 -12.39
CA SER A 33 -24.99 2.20 -12.73
C SER A 33 -24.75 1.89 -14.22
N SER A 34 -25.03 2.85 -15.11
CA SER A 34 -24.79 2.71 -16.55
C SER A 34 -23.29 2.65 -16.89
N PHE A 35 -22.41 3.33 -16.14
CA PHE A 35 -20.96 3.11 -16.25
C PHE A 35 -20.59 1.69 -15.81
N CYS A 36 -21.08 1.26 -14.65
CA CYS A 36 -20.76 -0.05 -14.09
C CYS A 36 -21.23 -1.18 -15.02
N GLU A 37 -22.40 -1.04 -15.62
CA GLU A 37 -22.88 -1.95 -16.67
C GLU A 37 -21.97 -1.97 -17.89
N THR A 38 -21.48 -0.80 -18.32
CA THR A 38 -20.60 -0.72 -19.50
C THR A 38 -19.25 -1.38 -19.23
N LEU A 39 -18.73 -1.22 -18.02
CA LEU A 39 -17.47 -1.82 -17.59
C LEU A 39 -17.58 -3.33 -17.38
N VAL A 40 -18.70 -3.79 -16.81
CA VAL A 40 -19.02 -5.19 -16.54
C VAL A 40 -20.42 -5.52 -17.09
N PRO A 41 -20.56 -5.74 -18.40
CA PRO A 41 -21.86 -6.00 -19.01
C PRO A 41 -22.25 -7.47 -18.94
N PRO A 42 -23.56 -7.79 -19.04
CA PRO A 42 -23.97 -9.14 -19.40
C PRO A 42 -23.47 -9.46 -20.82
N CYS A 43 -22.83 -10.63 -20.95
CA CYS A 43 -22.09 -11.05 -22.14
C CYS A 43 -22.59 -12.41 -22.63
N ASN A 44 -22.48 -12.67 -23.94
CA ASN A 44 -22.74 -13.99 -24.49
C ASN A 44 -21.61 -14.94 -24.12
N ASN A 45 -21.96 -16.09 -23.55
CA ASN A 45 -20.99 -17.12 -23.17
C ASN A 45 -20.39 -17.77 -24.44
N LYS A 46 -19.06 -17.75 -24.56
CA LYS A 46 -18.30 -18.39 -25.65
C LYS A 46 -17.71 -19.75 -25.26
N GLY A 47 -18.35 -20.49 -24.35
CA GLY A 47 -18.02 -21.90 -24.10
C GLY A 47 -17.35 -22.22 -22.76
N ILE A 48 -17.67 -21.48 -21.69
CA ILE A 48 -17.30 -21.84 -20.30
C ILE A 48 -18.55 -22.35 -19.57
N ASP A 49 -18.46 -23.40 -18.75
CA ASP A 49 -19.64 -24.03 -18.13
C ASP A 49 -20.42 -23.11 -17.16
N ASP A 50 -19.79 -22.06 -16.63
CA ASP A 50 -20.43 -21.11 -15.72
C ASP A 50 -21.08 -19.91 -16.44
N ASN A 51 -22.34 -20.08 -16.84
CA ASN A 51 -23.17 -19.02 -17.42
C ASN A 51 -23.40 -17.83 -16.46
N SER A 52 -23.24 -17.99 -15.15
CA SER A 52 -23.65 -16.98 -14.17
C SER A 52 -22.74 -15.74 -14.18
N PHE A 53 -21.41 -15.93 -14.29
CA PHE A 53 -20.47 -14.83 -14.39
C PHE A 53 -20.64 -14.02 -15.67
N PHE A 54 -20.81 -14.66 -16.83
CA PHE A 54 -21.06 -13.95 -18.08
C PHE A 54 -22.43 -13.25 -18.09
N ALA A 55 -23.45 -13.78 -17.41
CA ALA A 55 -24.74 -13.12 -17.25
C ALA A 55 -24.75 -11.98 -16.21
N SER A 56 -23.75 -11.93 -15.31
CA SER A 56 -23.67 -10.89 -14.28
C SER A 56 -23.44 -9.49 -14.85
N SER A 57 -23.88 -8.45 -14.13
CA SER A 57 -23.74 -7.05 -14.54
C SER A 57 -23.28 -6.19 -13.37
N GLY A 58 -22.39 -5.23 -13.63
CA GLY A 58 -21.99 -4.20 -12.68
C GLY A 58 -23.12 -3.23 -12.31
N ALA A 59 -24.24 -3.25 -13.05
CA ALA A 59 -25.44 -2.47 -12.72
C ALA A 59 -26.23 -3.04 -11.54
N HIS A 60 -26.03 -4.32 -11.19
CA HIS A 60 -26.83 -4.98 -10.17
C HIS A 60 -26.52 -4.41 -8.77
N PRO A 61 -27.53 -4.31 -7.88
CA PRO A 61 -27.28 -3.98 -6.48
C PRO A 61 -26.37 -5.02 -5.81
N PRO A 62 -25.51 -4.61 -4.85
CA PRO A 62 -25.37 -3.25 -4.32
C PRO A 62 -24.37 -2.36 -5.09
N TYR A 63 -23.76 -2.84 -6.17
CA TYR A 63 -22.53 -2.26 -6.74
C TYR A 63 -22.59 -0.75 -7.05
N PRO A 64 -23.60 -0.18 -7.73
CA PRO A 64 -23.57 1.24 -8.08
C PRO A 64 -23.57 2.19 -6.88
N ASN A 65 -24.26 1.82 -5.79
CA ASN A 65 -24.29 2.64 -4.58
C ASN A 65 -22.99 2.53 -3.79
N GLU A 66 -22.43 1.32 -3.69
CA GLU A 66 -21.10 1.11 -3.10
C GLU A 66 -20.02 1.87 -3.90
N VAL A 67 -20.14 1.91 -5.23
CA VAL A 67 -19.25 2.72 -6.09
C VAL A 67 -19.36 4.20 -5.75
N GLY A 68 -20.59 4.73 -5.64
CA GLY A 68 -20.82 6.10 -5.22
C GLY A 68 -20.22 6.41 -3.84
N GLU A 69 -20.37 5.50 -2.88
CA GLU A 69 -19.86 5.63 -1.51
C GLU A 69 -18.32 5.62 -1.47
N LEU A 70 -17.69 4.67 -2.17
CA LEU A 70 -16.23 4.55 -2.18
C LEU A 70 -15.57 5.71 -2.94
N LEU A 71 -16.19 6.21 -4.03
CA LEU A 71 -15.75 7.41 -4.71
C LEU A 71 -15.69 8.62 -3.75
N VAL A 72 -16.71 8.81 -2.91
CA VAL A 72 -16.73 9.91 -1.93
C VAL A 72 -15.70 9.71 -0.82
N LYS A 73 -15.54 8.49 -0.32
CA LYS A 73 -14.64 8.18 0.80
C LYS A 73 -13.16 8.20 0.42
N ARG A 74 -12.81 7.81 -0.81
CA ARG A 74 -11.40 7.52 -1.19
C ARG A 74 -10.85 8.45 -2.27
N SER A 75 -11.69 9.22 -2.97
CA SER A 75 -11.19 10.18 -3.97
C SER A 75 -10.66 11.45 -3.33
N LYS A 76 -9.66 12.06 -3.99
CA LYS A 76 -9.22 13.43 -3.66
C LYS A 76 -10.37 14.42 -3.90
N PRO A 77 -10.48 15.50 -3.09
CA PRO A 77 -11.55 16.49 -3.24
C PRO A 77 -11.68 17.06 -4.66
N GLU A 78 -10.55 17.35 -5.32
CA GLU A 78 -10.50 17.91 -6.67
C GLU A 78 -11.01 16.91 -7.71
N ALA A 79 -10.63 15.63 -7.59
CA ALA A 79 -11.11 14.56 -8.46
C ALA A 79 -12.61 14.28 -8.23
N LEU A 80 -13.05 14.24 -6.96
CA LEU A 80 -14.45 14.05 -6.62
C LEU A 80 -15.34 15.18 -7.15
N PHE A 81 -14.85 16.42 -7.11
CA PHE A 81 -15.54 17.58 -7.68
C PHE A 81 -15.75 17.42 -9.19
N ILE A 82 -14.70 17.01 -9.92
CA ILE A 82 -14.79 16.70 -11.36
C ILE A 82 -15.82 15.60 -11.63
N ILE A 83 -15.74 14.48 -10.89
CA ILE A 83 -16.65 13.35 -11.05
C ILE A 83 -18.10 13.78 -10.82
N ARG A 84 -18.37 14.57 -9.77
CA ARG A 84 -19.72 15.08 -9.49
C ARG A 84 -20.27 15.93 -10.64
N ILE A 85 -19.44 16.78 -11.25
CA ILE A 85 -19.86 17.60 -12.40
C ILE A 85 -20.14 16.72 -13.61
N VAL A 86 -19.23 15.82 -13.97
CA VAL A 86 -19.38 14.96 -15.15
C VAL A 86 -20.60 14.06 -15.00
N VAL A 87 -20.75 13.38 -13.86
CA VAL A 87 -21.91 12.53 -13.57
C VAL A 87 -23.21 13.33 -13.54
N PHE A 88 -23.21 14.55 -13.00
CA PHE A 88 -24.37 15.45 -13.06
C PHE A 88 -24.76 15.77 -14.51
N LEU A 89 -23.82 16.21 -15.34
CA LEU A 89 -24.07 16.55 -16.74
C LEU A 89 -24.63 15.35 -17.52
N LEU A 90 -24.04 14.17 -17.35
CA LEU A 90 -24.48 12.91 -17.98
C LEU A 90 -25.85 12.44 -17.49
N SER A 91 -26.27 12.86 -16.29
CA SER A 91 -27.63 12.59 -15.81
C SER A 91 -28.71 13.43 -16.52
N THR A 92 -28.32 14.43 -17.32
CA THR A 92 -29.22 15.28 -18.10
C THR A 92 -29.06 15.02 -19.60
N ARG A 93 -30.12 15.23 -20.40
CA ARG A 93 -30.07 15.06 -21.87
C ARG A 93 -29.13 16.07 -22.54
N LEU A 94 -29.21 17.35 -22.15
CA LEU A 94 -28.36 18.41 -22.70
C LEU A 94 -26.88 18.24 -22.31
N GLY A 95 -26.60 17.88 -21.06
CA GLY A 95 -25.23 17.59 -20.62
C GLY A 95 -24.66 16.33 -21.27
N SER A 96 -25.49 15.31 -21.50
CA SER A 96 -25.08 14.13 -22.28
C SER A 96 -24.77 14.49 -23.73
N LEU A 97 -25.62 15.28 -24.39
CA LEU A 97 -25.35 15.77 -25.75
C LEU A 97 -24.03 16.57 -25.80
N LEU A 98 -23.75 17.38 -24.76
CA LEU A 98 -22.51 18.15 -24.64
C LEU A 98 -21.28 17.25 -24.52
N LEU A 99 -21.31 16.22 -23.67
CA LEU A 99 -20.14 15.40 -23.35
C LEU A 99 -19.96 14.18 -24.28
N CYS A 100 -21.06 13.61 -24.76
CA CYS A 100 -21.06 12.42 -25.62
C CYS A 100 -21.16 12.78 -27.11
N GLY A 101 -21.72 13.96 -27.43
CA GLY A 101 -21.90 14.44 -28.80
C GLY A 101 -23.10 13.81 -29.50
N ARG A 102 -23.02 13.73 -30.83
CA ARG A 102 -24.14 13.33 -31.71
C ARG A 102 -24.69 11.92 -31.48
N VAL A 103 -23.97 11.06 -30.77
CA VAL A 103 -24.45 9.72 -30.39
C VAL A 103 -25.71 9.77 -29.52
N CYS A 104 -25.95 10.88 -28.84
CA CYS A 104 -27.18 11.12 -28.09
C CYS A 104 -28.40 11.43 -28.98
N LEU A 105 -28.23 11.70 -30.28
CA LEU A 105 -29.34 12.11 -31.15
C LEU A 105 -30.10 10.89 -31.72
N ASP A 106 -31.42 10.92 -31.59
CA ASP A 106 -32.34 9.95 -32.21
C ASP A 106 -33.33 10.69 -33.12
N LYS A 107 -33.82 10.00 -34.14
CA LYS A 107 -34.91 10.46 -35.01
C LYS A 107 -36.27 10.39 -34.31
N ARG A 108 -36.39 9.64 -33.21
CA ARG A 108 -37.64 9.48 -32.43
C ARG A 108 -37.59 10.32 -31.15
N TRP A 109 -38.74 10.83 -30.71
CA TRP A 109 -38.86 11.51 -29.41
C TRP A 109 -38.34 10.60 -28.27
N PRO A 110 -37.47 11.08 -27.35
CA PRO A 110 -37.20 12.48 -27.01
C PRO A 110 -36.12 13.20 -27.85
N PHE A 111 -35.69 12.64 -28.98
CA PHE A 111 -34.65 13.14 -29.92
C PHE A 111 -33.24 13.28 -29.35
N VAL A 112 -33.10 13.45 -28.03
CA VAL A 112 -31.83 13.51 -27.31
C VAL A 112 -31.89 12.55 -26.14
N HIS A 113 -31.02 11.55 -26.12
CA HIS A 113 -30.86 10.61 -25.04
C HIS A 113 -29.86 11.11 -24.00
N ASN A 114 -30.14 10.87 -22.72
CA ASN A 114 -29.09 10.97 -21.70
C ASN A 114 -28.17 9.74 -21.75
N PHE A 115 -27.03 9.80 -21.06
CA PHE A 115 -26.02 8.72 -21.09
C PHE A 115 -26.59 7.35 -20.72
N SER A 116 -27.50 7.28 -19.75
CA SER A 116 -28.09 6.02 -19.27
C SER A 116 -29.11 5.42 -20.25
N GLU A 117 -29.66 6.24 -21.16
CA GLU A 117 -30.59 5.81 -22.20
C GLU A 117 -29.85 5.28 -23.45
N LEU A 118 -28.52 5.45 -23.55
CA LEU A 118 -27.73 4.97 -24.68
C LEU A 118 -27.57 3.46 -24.69
N ALA A 119 -27.55 2.86 -25.89
CA ALA A 119 -27.26 1.44 -26.04
C ALA A 119 -25.85 1.12 -25.50
N LEU A 120 -25.69 -0.10 -24.97
CA LEU A 120 -24.43 -0.54 -24.34
C LEU A 120 -23.21 -0.34 -25.25
N LYS A 121 -23.32 -0.71 -26.53
CA LYS A 121 -22.26 -0.54 -27.53
C LYS A 121 -21.81 0.93 -27.70
N ASP A 122 -22.75 1.87 -27.59
CA ASP A 122 -22.49 3.29 -27.78
C ASP A 122 -21.82 3.86 -26.53
N ARG A 123 -22.23 3.41 -25.34
CA ARG A 123 -21.54 3.71 -24.08
C ARG A 123 -20.12 3.16 -24.07
N GLU A 124 -19.92 1.91 -24.50
CA GLU A 124 -18.59 1.30 -24.57
C GLU A 124 -17.65 2.10 -25.48
N ALA A 125 -18.09 2.44 -26.69
CA ALA A 125 -17.31 3.27 -27.62
C ALA A 125 -16.97 4.67 -27.04
N LEU A 126 -17.89 5.27 -26.27
CA LEU A 126 -17.63 6.52 -25.57
C LEU A 126 -16.55 6.37 -24.50
N LEU A 127 -16.62 5.34 -23.65
CA LEU A 127 -15.64 5.12 -22.60
C LEU A 127 -14.26 4.78 -23.16
N GLN A 128 -14.19 4.02 -24.26
CA GLN A 128 -12.94 3.78 -25.00
C GLN A 128 -12.33 5.09 -25.49
N ARG A 129 -13.14 6.00 -26.07
CA ARG A 129 -12.69 7.32 -26.50
C ARG A 129 -12.20 8.17 -25.33
N TRP A 130 -12.90 8.15 -24.20
CA TRP A 130 -12.52 8.91 -23.01
C TRP A 130 -11.24 8.40 -22.37
N SER A 131 -10.97 7.09 -22.42
CA SER A 131 -9.68 6.53 -21.99
C SER A 131 -8.50 7.16 -22.74
N ARG A 132 -8.69 7.46 -24.02
CA ARG A 132 -7.69 8.05 -24.94
C ARG A 132 -7.72 9.58 -25.03
N GLU A 133 -8.66 10.24 -24.35
CA GLU A 133 -8.93 11.68 -24.47
C GLU A 133 -7.75 12.54 -23.98
N THR A 134 -7.15 13.36 -24.85
CA THR A 134 -5.97 14.18 -24.54
C THR A 134 -6.28 15.67 -24.30
N PHE A 135 -7.50 16.12 -24.64
CA PHE A 135 -7.93 17.51 -24.48
C PHE A 135 -8.87 17.68 -23.28
N LEU A 136 -9.94 16.89 -23.22
CA LEU A 136 -10.89 16.89 -22.10
C LEU A 136 -10.49 15.86 -21.03
N ILE A 137 -9.31 16.03 -20.43
CA ILE A 137 -8.77 15.18 -19.35
C ILE A 137 -9.79 14.88 -18.24
N PRO A 138 -10.69 15.81 -17.81
CA PRO A 138 -11.73 15.49 -16.83
C PRO A 138 -12.61 14.27 -17.17
N LEU A 139 -12.87 14.00 -18.45
CA LEU A 139 -13.62 12.81 -18.90
C LEU A 139 -12.81 11.53 -18.69
N ARG A 140 -11.52 11.54 -19.04
CA ARG A 140 -10.59 10.43 -18.78
C ARG A 140 -10.49 10.12 -17.29
N ILE A 141 -10.35 11.15 -16.45
CA ILE A 141 -10.25 10.98 -15.00
C ILE A 141 -11.56 10.42 -14.43
N THR A 142 -12.72 10.88 -14.91
CA THR A 142 -14.00 10.34 -14.47
C THR A 142 -14.15 8.87 -14.87
N PHE A 143 -13.82 8.52 -16.11
CA PHE A 143 -13.79 7.13 -16.58
C PHE A 143 -12.88 6.26 -15.71
N LEU A 144 -11.63 6.69 -15.49
CA LEU A 144 -10.64 5.93 -14.74
C LEU A 144 -11.06 5.70 -13.28
N MET A 145 -11.54 6.73 -12.60
CA MET A 145 -11.93 6.61 -11.20
C MET A 145 -13.14 5.70 -11.01
N ILE A 146 -14.15 5.82 -11.88
CA ILE A 146 -15.31 4.90 -11.85
C ILE A 146 -14.87 3.49 -12.22
N LYS A 147 -13.99 3.31 -13.22
CA LYS A 147 -13.41 2.01 -13.59
C LYS A 147 -12.73 1.33 -12.40
N ILE A 148 -11.77 2.01 -11.75
CA ILE A 148 -11.02 1.47 -10.62
C ILE A 148 -11.96 1.03 -9.51
N VAL A 149 -12.90 1.89 -9.11
CA VAL A 149 -13.82 1.62 -8.00
C VAL A 149 -14.86 0.55 -8.35
N CYS A 150 -15.39 0.56 -9.57
CA CYS A 150 -16.34 -0.45 -10.05
C CYS A 150 -15.73 -1.85 -10.02
N PHE A 151 -14.55 -2.03 -10.64
CA PHE A 151 -13.87 -3.32 -10.62
C PHE A 151 -13.46 -3.74 -9.21
N PHE A 152 -12.97 -2.79 -8.41
CA PHE A 152 -12.57 -3.08 -7.04
C PHE A 152 -13.75 -3.67 -6.26
N ILE A 153 -14.91 -3.02 -6.31
CA ILE A 153 -16.10 -3.48 -5.59
C ILE A 153 -16.63 -4.77 -6.18
N PHE A 154 -16.75 -4.88 -7.51
CA PHE A 154 -17.34 -6.05 -8.15
C PHE A 154 -16.61 -7.37 -7.81
N PHE A 155 -15.29 -7.33 -7.71
CA PHE A 155 -14.46 -8.51 -7.44
C PHE A 155 -14.04 -8.69 -5.97
N SER A 156 -14.23 -7.68 -5.09
CA SER A 156 -13.92 -7.80 -3.66
C SER A 156 -15.14 -7.85 -2.75
N TRP A 157 -16.30 -7.37 -3.22
CA TRP A 157 -17.52 -7.38 -2.42
C TRP A 157 -17.98 -8.82 -2.17
N THR A 158 -18.38 -9.09 -0.95
CA THR A 158 -18.86 -10.41 -0.53
C THR A 158 -20.13 -10.25 0.27
N ASP A 159 -20.98 -11.28 0.23
CA ASP A 159 -22.15 -11.38 1.09
C ASP A 159 -21.76 -11.67 2.56
N GLU A 160 -22.76 -11.82 3.43
CA GLU A 160 -22.59 -12.16 4.85
C GLU A 160 -21.92 -13.52 5.08
N ASN A 161 -21.93 -14.40 4.08
CA ASN A 161 -21.26 -15.69 4.09
C ASN A 161 -19.85 -15.62 3.49
N CYS A 162 -19.32 -14.40 3.28
CA CYS A 162 -18.01 -14.15 2.68
C CYS A 162 -17.87 -14.72 1.27
N LYS A 163 -18.97 -14.84 0.52
CA LYS A 163 -18.98 -15.34 -0.86
C LYS A 163 -19.11 -14.20 -1.86
N ASN A 164 -18.33 -14.28 -2.94
CA ASN A 164 -18.54 -13.48 -4.14
C ASN A 164 -18.97 -14.42 -5.27
N PRO A 165 -20.05 -14.09 -6.01
CA PRO A 165 -20.61 -14.97 -7.05
C PRO A 165 -19.71 -15.16 -8.28
N THR A 166 -18.63 -14.41 -8.41
CA THR A 166 -17.74 -14.43 -9.58
C THR A 166 -16.47 -15.24 -9.37
N TRP A 167 -16.13 -15.55 -8.12
CA TRP A 167 -14.84 -16.12 -7.74
C TRP A 167 -14.58 -17.50 -8.33
N GLU A 168 -15.61 -18.36 -8.37
CA GLU A 168 -15.52 -19.69 -8.98
C GLU A 168 -15.15 -19.59 -10.47
N ALA A 169 -15.84 -18.73 -11.23
CA ALA A 169 -15.61 -18.54 -12.66
C ALA A 169 -14.21 -17.99 -13.01
N ILE A 170 -13.58 -17.25 -12.09
CA ILE A 170 -12.22 -16.72 -12.26
C ILE A 170 -11.13 -17.62 -11.65
N GLY A 171 -11.55 -18.76 -11.08
CA GLY A 171 -10.69 -19.72 -10.41
C GLY A 171 -10.04 -19.18 -9.14
N TYR A 172 -10.67 -18.23 -8.45
CA TYR A 172 -10.23 -17.70 -7.16
C TYR A 172 -10.97 -18.38 -6.02
N HIS A 173 -10.22 -18.88 -5.05
CA HIS A 173 -10.77 -19.52 -3.86
C HIS A 173 -10.05 -18.98 -2.64
N LEU A 174 -10.81 -18.73 -1.57
CA LEU A 174 -10.18 -18.42 -0.29
C LEU A 174 -9.45 -19.66 0.21
N PRO A 175 -8.29 -19.50 0.87
CA PRO A 175 -7.58 -20.63 1.47
C PRO A 175 -8.50 -21.39 2.41
N GLU A 176 -8.62 -22.71 2.23
CA GLU A 176 -9.35 -23.56 3.17
C GLU A 176 -8.70 -23.45 4.56
N THR A 177 -9.51 -23.23 5.59
CA THR A 177 -9.10 -23.22 6.99
C THR A 177 -8.85 -24.64 7.50
N THR A 178 -7.98 -25.40 6.83
CA THR A 178 -7.71 -26.82 7.15
C THR A 178 -6.47 -27.06 7.99
N GLU A 179 -5.62 -26.06 8.24
CA GLU A 179 -4.62 -26.20 9.30
C GLU A 179 -5.25 -25.94 10.66
N THR A 180 -5.32 -27.00 11.46
CA THR A 180 -5.47 -26.92 12.91
C THR A 180 -4.57 -25.81 13.44
N LEU A 181 -5.13 -24.64 13.72
CA LEU A 181 -4.51 -23.66 14.60
C LEU A 181 -4.18 -24.45 15.87
N SER A 182 -2.90 -24.78 16.06
CA SER A 182 -2.41 -25.51 17.22
C SER A 182 -3.07 -24.91 18.46
N GLU A 183 -3.60 -25.74 19.35
CA GLU A 183 -4.46 -25.34 20.48
C GLU A 183 -3.90 -24.22 21.38
N ASN A 184 -2.61 -23.87 21.22
CA ASN A 184 -1.91 -22.78 21.90
C ASN A 184 -2.06 -21.36 21.27
N LYS A 185 -2.76 -21.17 20.13
CA LYS A 185 -2.90 -19.84 19.49
C LYS A 185 -4.15 -19.05 19.94
N LYS A 186 -4.23 -18.71 21.23
CA LYS A 186 -5.18 -17.70 21.75
C LYS A 186 -4.49 -16.46 22.32
N GLU A 187 -3.17 -16.42 22.25
CA GLU A 187 -2.40 -15.37 22.88
C GLU A 187 -2.42 -14.12 21.99
N ARG A 188 -3.03 -13.03 22.48
CA ARG A 188 -2.85 -11.69 21.93
C ARG A 188 -1.55 -11.14 22.53
N PRO A 189 -0.40 -11.20 21.83
CA PRO A 189 0.90 -10.94 22.46
C PRO A 189 1.06 -9.53 23.03
N LEU A 190 0.29 -8.56 22.53
CA LEU A 190 0.31 -7.17 23.01
C LEU A 190 -0.73 -6.88 24.10
N GLU A 191 -1.62 -7.81 24.46
CA GLU A 191 -2.79 -7.59 25.34
C GLU A 191 -2.42 -6.91 26.66
N ARG A 192 -1.28 -7.29 27.23
CA ARG A 192 -0.81 -6.76 28.52
C ARG A 192 -0.50 -5.26 28.47
N GLY A 193 -0.04 -4.74 27.33
CA GLY A 193 0.37 -3.34 27.16
C GLY A 193 -0.52 -2.53 26.23
N ILE A 194 -1.45 -3.14 25.51
CA ILE A 194 -2.29 -2.44 24.55
C ILE A 194 -3.56 -1.87 25.20
N VAL A 195 -3.98 -0.69 24.76
CA VAL A 195 -5.25 -0.04 25.08
C VAL A 195 -5.92 0.34 23.76
N GLU A 196 -6.99 -0.37 23.45
CA GLU A 196 -7.75 -0.17 22.22
C GLU A 196 -8.82 0.90 22.44
N THR A 197 -8.48 2.15 22.13
CA THR A 197 -9.30 3.32 22.52
C THR A 197 -10.72 3.29 21.96
N ILE A 198 -10.96 2.56 20.86
CA ILE A 198 -12.28 2.32 20.29
C ILE A 198 -13.27 1.66 21.28
N ASN A 199 -12.74 0.88 22.23
CA ASN A 199 -13.52 0.19 23.27
C ASN A 199 -13.63 0.99 24.57
N GLU A 200 -12.98 2.16 24.64
CA GLU A 200 -12.84 2.96 25.86
C GLU A 200 -13.79 4.18 25.85
N SER A 201 -14.12 4.68 27.05
CA SER A 201 -14.71 5.99 27.30
C SER A 201 -13.73 6.90 28.06
N ASP A 202 -14.11 8.16 28.31
CA ASP A 202 -13.34 9.07 29.16
C ASP A 202 -13.02 8.47 30.55
N GLU A 203 -13.94 7.69 31.13
CA GLU A 203 -13.76 7.05 32.44
C GLU A 203 -12.83 5.84 32.36
N THR A 204 -13.12 4.90 31.46
CA THR A 204 -12.40 3.62 31.39
C THR A 204 -10.98 3.80 30.88
N LEU A 205 -10.72 4.80 30.01
CA LEU A 205 -9.36 5.12 29.56
C LEU A 205 -8.43 5.47 30.73
N LYS A 206 -8.92 6.19 31.74
CA LYS A 206 -8.13 6.55 32.92
C LYS A 206 -7.74 5.32 33.73
N GLU A 207 -8.68 4.40 33.90
CA GLU A 207 -8.49 3.14 34.61
C GLU A 207 -7.48 2.26 33.87
N SER A 208 -7.73 1.97 32.58
CA SER A 208 -6.88 1.15 31.72
C SER A 208 -5.42 1.64 31.68
N LEU A 209 -5.20 2.96 31.59
CA LEU A 209 -3.84 3.52 31.60
C LEU A 209 -3.19 3.44 32.98
N SER A 210 -3.94 3.68 34.05
CA SER A 210 -3.42 3.62 35.42
C SER A 210 -3.03 2.20 35.82
N GLU A 211 -3.83 1.20 35.47
CA GLU A 211 -3.56 -0.22 35.69
C GLU A 211 -2.30 -0.69 34.95
N LYS A 212 -2.06 -0.15 33.75
CA LYS A 212 -0.83 -0.38 32.98
C LYS A 212 0.32 0.53 33.40
N GLY A 213 0.20 1.19 34.56
CA GLY A 213 1.24 1.97 35.19
C GLY A 213 1.53 3.31 34.50
N VAL A 214 0.68 3.81 33.60
CA VAL A 214 0.83 5.11 32.92
C VAL A 214 0.14 6.20 33.73
N ALA A 215 0.87 7.29 34.02
CA ALA A 215 0.32 8.38 34.82
C ALA A 215 -0.61 9.23 33.94
N ILE A 216 -1.89 9.30 34.31
CA ILE A 216 -2.92 10.08 33.64
C ILE A 216 -3.65 10.96 34.64
N THR A 217 -3.89 12.22 34.25
CA THR A 217 -4.71 13.17 35.00
C THR A 217 -5.63 13.90 34.04
N GLU A 218 -6.73 14.43 34.54
CA GLU A 218 -7.69 15.19 33.73
C GLU A 218 -7.50 16.68 33.94
N ASP A 219 -7.49 17.45 32.85
CA ASP A 219 -7.61 18.90 32.88
C ASP A 219 -8.97 19.32 32.33
N THR A 220 -9.86 19.67 33.24
CA THR A 220 -11.23 20.09 32.92
C THR A 220 -11.29 21.47 32.25
N LYS A 221 -10.26 22.32 32.41
CA LYS A 221 -10.24 23.65 31.78
C LYS A 221 -9.93 23.57 30.29
N ASP A 222 -8.97 22.73 29.92
CA ASP A 222 -8.54 22.55 28.53
C ASP A 222 -9.26 21.38 27.83
N ASN A 223 -10.15 20.68 28.54
CA ASN A 223 -10.83 19.46 28.09
C ASN A 223 -9.85 18.40 27.55
N THR A 224 -8.80 18.09 28.35
CA THR A 224 -7.72 17.16 27.96
C THR A 224 -7.38 16.13 29.02
N PHE A 225 -6.86 14.98 28.58
CA PHE A 225 -6.13 14.04 29.42
C PHE A 225 -4.63 14.31 29.36
N LYS A 226 -4.01 14.58 30.51
CA LYS A 226 -2.57 14.79 30.67
C LYS A 226 -1.90 13.47 31.02
N ILE A 227 -1.12 12.94 30.08
CA ILE A 227 -0.38 11.68 30.21
C ILE A 227 1.12 11.98 30.35
N LYS A 228 1.85 11.24 31.17
CA LYS A 228 3.32 11.39 31.33
C LYS A 228 4.07 10.07 31.11
N CYS A 229 5.15 10.15 30.34
CA CYS A 229 6.08 9.05 30.07
C CYS A 229 7.52 9.58 29.94
N ASP A 230 8.50 8.68 29.88
CA ASP A 230 9.88 9.07 29.59
C ASP A 230 10.06 9.30 28.08
N VAL A 231 9.54 8.36 27.29
CA VAL A 231 9.63 8.36 25.83
C VAL A 231 8.24 8.19 25.23
N LEU A 232 7.90 9.07 24.29
CA LEU A 232 6.72 8.96 23.46
C LEU A 232 7.10 8.61 22.03
N ILE A 233 6.45 7.62 21.43
CA ILE A 233 6.63 7.22 20.04
C ILE A 233 5.30 7.40 19.30
N VAL A 234 5.32 8.11 18.18
CA VAL A 234 4.14 8.32 17.33
C VAL A 234 4.28 7.47 16.08
N GLY A 235 3.52 6.38 15.99
CA GLY A 235 3.57 5.37 14.93
C GLY A 235 4.26 4.08 15.38
N SER A 236 3.61 2.93 15.19
CA SER A 236 4.08 1.62 15.66
C SER A 236 4.78 0.76 14.59
N GLY A 237 5.02 1.35 13.41
CA GLY A 237 5.57 0.69 12.22
C GLY A 237 7.01 0.17 12.35
N CYS A 238 7.67 -0.09 11.21
CA CYS A 238 9.03 -0.65 11.16
C CYS A 238 10.00 0.02 12.14
N GLY A 239 10.14 1.35 12.09
CA GLY A 239 11.09 2.04 12.97
C GLY A 239 10.56 2.30 14.38
N GLY A 240 9.28 2.68 14.51
CA GLY A 240 8.66 2.94 15.82
C GLY A 240 8.60 1.72 16.72
N GLY A 241 8.29 0.54 16.17
CA GLY A 241 8.31 -0.71 16.91
C GLY A 241 9.69 -1.07 17.44
N VAL A 242 10.73 -0.95 16.61
CA VAL A 242 12.13 -1.17 17.02
C VAL A 242 12.53 -0.19 18.12
N ALA A 243 12.24 1.11 17.93
CA ALA A 243 12.55 2.13 18.92
C ALA A 243 11.86 1.86 20.26
N ALA A 244 10.59 1.43 20.24
CA ALA A 244 9.86 1.06 21.44
C ALA A 244 10.53 -0.12 22.17
N GLY A 245 10.87 -1.18 21.43
CA GLY A 245 11.51 -2.36 22.00
C GLY A 245 12.86 -2.06 22.65
N ILE A 246 13.69 -1.23 22.00
CA ILE A 246 15.01 -0.85 22.53
C ILE A 246 14.89 0.07 23.74
N LEU A 247 14.08 1.11 23.66
CA LEU A 247 13.95 2.10 24.75
C LEU A 247 13.26 1.52 25.98
N ALA A 248 12.24 0.68 25.81
CA ALA A 248 11.59 0.01 26.93
C ALA A 248 12.55 -0.99 27.63
N LYS A 249 13.30 -1.79 26.86
CA LYS A 249 14.35 -2.69 27.42
C LYS A 249 15.49 -1.94 28.10
N SER A 250 15.68 -0.67 27.77
CA SER A 250 16.65 0.21 28.43
C SER A 250 16.11 0.82 29.74
N GLY A 251 14.91 0.41 30.17
CA GLY A 251 14.30 0.79 31.44
C GLY A 251 13.50 2.11 31.41
N TYR A 252 13.20 2.64 30.22
CA TYR A 252 12.38 3.84 30.09
C TYR A 252 10.89 3.49 30.02
N LYS A 253 10.05 4.36 30.59
CA LYS A 253 8.60 4.27 30.45
C LYS A 253 8.17 4.77 29.07
N VAL A 254 7.84 3.84 28.18
CA VAL A 254 7.49 4.12 26.79
C VAL A 254 5.98 4.10 26.57
N VAL A 255 5.46 5.12 25.88
CA VAL A 255 4.10 5.13 25.32
C VAL A 255 4.18 5.21 23.80
N VAL A 256 3.43 4.35 23.10
CA VAL A 256 3.32 4.33 21.64
C VAL A 256 1.91 4.74 21.23
N LEU A 257 1.78 5.68 20.28
CA LEU A 257 0.52 6.01 19.62
C LEU A 257 0.45 5.35 18.25
N GLU A 258 -0.67 4.71 17.94
CA GLU A 258 -0.97 4.15 16.62
C GLU A 258 -2.35 4.61 16.16
N LYS A 259 -2.45 5.07 14.90
CA LYS A 259 -3.73 5.51 14.33
C LYS A 259 -4.61 4.34 13.88
N GLY A 260 -3.99 3.22 13.47
CA GLY A 260 -4.70 2.01 13.08
C GLY A 260 -5.09 1.11 14.25
N HIS A 261 -5.77 0.01 13.93
CA HIS A 261 -6.21 -1.00 14.89
C HIS A 261 -5.23 -2.16 15.04
N TYR A 262 -5.40 -2.95 16.10
CA TYR A 262 -4.61 -4.14 16.40
C TYR A 262 -5.35 -5.40 16.00
N PHE A 263 -4.66 -6.27 15.27
CA PHE A 263 -5.19 -7.54 14.82
C PHE A 263 -4.20 -8.67 15.12
N VAL A 264 -4.72 -9.84 15.47
CA VAL A 264 -3.96 -11.08 15.62
C VAL A 264 -4.29 -12.07 14.49
N PRO A 265 -3.55 -13.19 14.33
CA PRO A 265 -3.77 -14.12 13.23
C PRO A 265 -5.24 -14.58 13.05
N GLU A 266 -5.96 -14.76 14.14
CA GLU A 266 -7.37 -15.16 14.16
C GLU A 266 -8.32 -14.03 13.71
N ASP A 267 -7.91 -12.78 13.85
CA ASP A 267 -8.69 -11.60 13.44
C ASP A 267 -8.65 -11.41 11.92
N TYR A 268 -7.55 -11.77 11.26
CA TYR A 268 -7.36 -11.54 9.83
C TYR A 268 -8.29 -12.37 8.96
N SER A 269 -8.71 -11.77 7.84
CA SER A 269 -9.42 -12.46 6.77
C SER A 269 -8.58 -12.50 5.49
N ALA A 270 -8.87 -13.47 4.62
CA ALA A 270 -8.31 -13.53 3.27
C ALA A 270 -9.11 -12.67 2.27
N LEU A 271 -9.98 -11.78 2.76
CA LEU A 271 -10.84 -10.94 1.93
C LEU A 271 -10.11 -9.65 1.54
N GLU A 272 -9.92 -9.44 0.25
CA GLU A 272 -9.21 -8.26 -0.28
C GLU A 272 -9.86 -6.93 0.14
N GLY A 273 -11.18 -6.79 -0.05
CA GLY A 273 -11.90 -5.53 0.17
C GLY A 273 -11.81 -5.02 1.62
N PRO A 274 -12.32 -5.79 2.61
CA PRO A 274 -12.23 -5.43 4.02
C PRO A 274 -10.79 -5.24 4.51
N SER A 275 -9.86 -6.14 4.14
CA SER A 275 -8.47 -6.06 4.59
C SER A 275 -7.74 -4.84 4.03
N LEU A 276 -7.93 -4.49 2.75
CA LEU A 276 -7.36 -3.25 2.22
C LEU A 276 -7.99 -2.02 2.89
N SER A 277 -9.30 -2.01 3.09
CA SER A 277 -10.01 -0.88 3.69
C SER A 277 -9.53 -0.55 5.11
N GLU A 278 -9.22 -1.59 5.89
CA GLU A 278 -8.89 -1.52 7.30
C GLU A 278 -7.39 -1.39 7.55
N LEU A 279 -6.56 -2.13 6.80
CA LEU A 279 -5.13 -2.24 7.07
C LEU A 279 -4.26 -1.25 6.28
N TYR A 280 -4.83 -0.52 5.32
CA TYR A 280 -4.09 0.42 4.47
C TYR A 280 -4.69 1.81 4.48
N GLU A 281 -3.79 2.79 4.39
CA GLU A 281 -4.15 4.19 4.21
C GLU A 281 -5.01 4.38 2.96
N THR A 282 -6.15 5.05 3.13
CA THR A 282 -7.12 5.27 2.04
C THR A 282 -7.52 3.96 1.32
N GLY A 283 -7.51 2.81 2.00
CA GLY A 283 -7.89 1.55 1.37
C GLY A 283 -6.94 1.09 0.26
N ALA A 284 -5.65 1.43 0.35
CA ALA A 284 -4.64 1.26 -0.70
C ALA A 284 -4.92 2.06 -2.00
N MET A 285 -5.81 3.06 -1.96
CA MET A 285 -6.12 3.95 -3.10
C MET A 285 -5.43 5.32 -3.04
N LEU A 286 -4.40 5.48 -2.19
CA LEU A 286 -3.62 6.71 -2.11
C LEU A 286 -2.78 6.89 -3.40
N SER A 287 -2.66 8.12 -3.89
CA SER A 287 -1.92 8.42 -5.14
C SER A 287 -1.12 9.72 -5.10
N SER A 288 -0.18 9.88 -6.04
CA SER A 288 0.43 11.18 -6.37
C SER A 288 -0.61 12.16 -6.90
N LEU A 289 -0.37 13.48 -6.79
CA LEU A 289 -1.34 14.52 -7.17
C LEU A 289 -1.76 14.45 -8.65
N ASP A 290 -0.87 13.97 -9.53
CA ASP A 290 -1.12 13.74 -10.95
C ASP A 290 -1.74 12.36 -11.25
N GLY A 291 -2.02 11.56 -10.22
CA GLY A 291 -2.59 10.21 -10.35
C GLY A 291 -1.65 9.18 -10.98
N LYS A 292 -0.38 9.51 -11.19
CA LYS A 292 0.60 8.65 -11.86
C LYS A 292 1.05 7.47 -11.02
N VAL A 293 1.29 7.67 -9.72
CA VAL A 293 1.80 6.65 -8.80
C VAL A 293 0.75 6.34 -7.75
N MET A 294 0.30 5.09 -7.68
CA MET A 294 -0.51 4.53 -6.59
C MET A 294 0.42 4.05 -5.48
N ILE A 295 0.08 4.40 -4.25
CA ILE A 295 0.99 4.27 -3.10
C ILE A 295 0.28 3.46 -2.01
N MET A 296 0.86 2.32 -1.63
CA MET A 296 0.38 1.48 -0.54
C MET A 296 1.14 1.80 0.75
N ALA A 297 0.41 2.16 1.81
CA ALA A 297 0.97 2.41 3.14
C ALA A 297 0.09 1.74 4.20
N GLY A 298 0.69 0.94 5.09
CA GLY A 298 -0.04 0.22 6.14
C GLY A 298 -0.48 1.14 7.29
N THR A 299 -1.72 0.97 7.74
CA THR A 299 -2.39 1.69 8.83
C THR A 299 -2.97 0.68 9.82
N THR A 300 -2.10 0.03 10.59
CA THR A 300 -2.44 -0.97 11.61
C THR A 300 -1.28 -1.04 12.62
N VAL A 301 -1.48 -1.65 13.79
CA VAL A 301 -0.36 -1.93 14.70
C VAL A 301 0.71 -2.75 13.98
N GLY A 302 1.94 -2.24 14.00
CA GLY A 302 3.06 -2.77 13.23
C GLY A 302 3.25 -2.13 11.84
N GLY A 303 2.32 -1.29 11.42
CA GLY A 303 2.36 -0.52 10.17
C GLY A 303 2.60 -1.38 8.93
N GLY A 304 3.43 -0.89 8.01
CA GLY A 304 3.78 -1.64 6.80
C GLY A 304 4.44 -3.00 7.06
N SER A 305 5.08 -3.23 8.20
CA SER A 305 5.69 -4.54 8.50
C SER A 305 4.65 -5.64 8.78
N ALA A 306 3.44 -5.26 9.22
CA ALA A 306 2.35 -6.18 9.46
C ALA A 306 1.74 -6.72 8.15
N VAL A 307 1.78 -5.94 7.07
CA VAL A 307 1.08 -6.22 5.80
C VAL A 307 1.98 -6.24 4.55
N ASN A 308 3.30 -6.20 4.71
CA ASN A 308 4.21 -6.38 3.57
C ASN A 308 4.33 -7.84 3.14
N TRP A 309 5.07 -8.07 2.05
CA TRP A 309 5.24 -9.38 1.43
C TRP A 309 6.47 -10.15 1.92
N SER A 310 6.91 -9.89 3.15
CA SER A 310 7.99 -10.58 3.88
C SER A 310 9.43 -10.39 3.37
N ALA A 311 9.66 -9.79 2.19
CA ALA A 311 11.01 -9.56 1.68
C ALA A 311 11.88 -8.77 2.66
N SER A 312 13.06 -9.32 2.94
CA SER A 312 13.96 -8.92 4.03
C SER A 312 15.39 -8.77 3.52
N ILE A 313 15.55 -8.04 2.42
CA ILE A 313 16.84 -7.78 1.77
C ILE A 313 17.64 -6.77 2.61
N ARG A 314 18.93 -7.08 2.86
CA ARG A 314 19.85 -6.20 3.60
C ARG A 314 20.20 -4.95 2.80
N THR A 315 20.59 -3.87 3.48
CA THR A 315 21.05 -2.63 2.84
C THR A 315 22.26 -2.92 1.92
N PRO A 316 22.19 -2.55 0.63
CA PRO A 316 23.29 -2.80 -0.30
C PRO A 316 24.59 -2.07 0.07
N ASN A 317 25.74 -2.69 -0.19
CA ASN A 317 27.05 -2.13 0.18
C ASN A 317 27.38 -0.81 -0.52
N ASP A 318 26.94 -0.63 -1.77
CA ASP A 318 27.09 0.61 -2.52
C ASP A 318 26.29 1.76 -1.86
N VAL A 319 25.09 1.48 -1.35
CA VAL A 319 24.27 2.43 -0.60
C VAL A 319 24.91 2.79 0.74
N LEU A 320 25.45 1.81 1.47
CA LEU A 320 26.18 2.07 2.73
C LEU A 320 27.39 2.96 2.50
N LYS A 321 28.15 2.69 1.44
CA LYS A 321 29.32 3.49 1.06
C LYS A 321 28.90 4.91 0.66
N ASP A 322 27.85 5.05 -0.13
CA ASP A 322 27.33 6.35 -0.55
C ASP A 322 26.87 7.19 0.66
N TRP A 323 26.07 6.61 1.56
CA TRP A 323 25.59 7.32 2.73
C TRP A 323 26.68 7.70 3.72
N SER A 324 27.69 6.84 3.90
CA SER A 324 28.82 7.13 4.79
C SER A 324 29.81 8.14 4.23
N VAL A 325 30.12 8.06 2.93
CA VAL A 325 31.15 8.89 2.30
C VAL A 325 30.56 10.17 1.71
N ASN A 326 29.54 10.06 0.85
CA ASN A 326 29.01 11.20 0.10
C ASN A 326 28.02 12.01 0.94
N HIS A 327 27.17 11.34 1.74
CA HIS A 327 26.25 12.00 2.68
C HIS A 327 26.84 12.23 4.07
N LYS A 328 28.10 11.80 4.30
CA LYS A 328 28.88 12.05 5.52
C LYS A 328 28.24 11.52 6.81
N ILE A 329 27.40 10.48 6.72
CA ILE A 329 26.81 9.83 7.90
C ILE A 329 27.64 8.57 8.23
N LEU A 330 28.75 8.78 8.94
CA LEU A 330 29.86 7.82 9.05
C LEU A 330 29.44 6.43 9.55
N TRP A 331 28.48 6.35 10.48
CA TRP A 331 28.11 5.09 11.13
C TRP A 331 27.46 4.07 10.19
N PHE A 332 26.94 4.46 9.01
CA PHE A 332 26.51 3.48 7.99
C PHE A 332 27.68 2.64 7.44
N GLY A 333 28.91 3.16 7.51
CA GLY A 333 30.12 2.47 7.07
C GLY A 333 30.82 1.68 8.17
N THR A 334 30.27 1.63 9.40
CA THR A 334 30.92 0.98 10.55
C THR A 334 30.33 -0.39 10.87
N SER A 335 31.03 -1.16 11.70
CA SER A 335 30.55 -2.44 12.23
C SER A 335 29.31 -2.28 13.13
N GLU A 336 29.04 -1.08 13.64
CA GLU A 336 27.84 -0.77 14.43
C GLU A 336 26.57 -1.05 13.61
N TYR A 337 26.50 -0.53 12.39
CA TYR A 337 25.33 -0.72 11.53
C TYR A 337 25.19 -2.16 11.04
N GLN A 338 26.30 -2.83 10.73
CA GLN A 338 26.27 -4.25 10.36
C GLN A 338 25.70 -5.10 11.51
N SER A 339 26.14 -4.82 12.74
CA SER A 339 25.62 -5.49 13.95
C SER A 339 24.14 -5.19 14.18
N ALA A 340 23.68 -3.98 13.84
CA ALA A 340 22.26 -3.62 13.91
C ALA A 340 21.43 -4.42 12.90
N MET A 341 21.90 -4.54 11.65
CA MET A 341 21.25 -5.40 10.66
C MET A 341 21.20 -6.86 11.10
N ASP A 342 22.28 -7.39 11.70
CA ASP A 342 22.30 -8.76 12.21
C ASP A 342 21.31 -8.97 13.35
N ALA A 343 21.24 -8.02 14.29
CA ALA A 343 20.28 -8.05 15.39
C ALA A 343 18.83 -8.00 14.88
N VAL A 344 18.56 -7.16 13.88
CA VAL A 344 17.24 -7.06 13.23
C VAL A 344 16.87 -8.34 12.51
N CYS A 345 17.72 -8.83 11.61
CA CYS A 345 17.48 -10.07 10.87
C CYS A 345 17.24 -11.25 11.83
N LYS A 346 18.03 -11.35 12.90
CA LYS A 346 17.85 -12.37 13.94
C LYS A 346 16.51 -12.21 14.66
N ARG A 347 16.14 -10.99 15.08
CA ARG A 347 14.93 -10.76 15.89
C ARG A 347 13.65 -11.06 15.12
N ILE A 348 13.61 -10.74 13.83
CA ILE A 348 12.46 -11.00 12.96
C ILE A 348 12.54 -12.36 12.26
N GLY A 349 13.58 -13.16 12.55
CA GLY A 349 13.70 -14.53 12.06
C GLY A 349 13.87 -14.64 10.54
N VAL A 350 14.73 -13.79 9.95
CA VAL A 350 15.01 -13.83 8.52
C VAL A 350 15.63 -15.16 8.11
N THR A 351 15.12 -15.77 7.04
CA THR A 351 15.66 -16.98 6.43
C THR A 351 15.70 -16.85 4.90
N GLU A 352 16.68 -17.47 4.27
CA GLU A 352 16.77 -17.60 2.81
C GLU A 352 16.18 -18.93 2.30
N ASN A 353 15.73 -19.80 3.21
CA ASN A 353 15.14 -21.07 2.86
C ASN A 353 13.68 -20.89 2.42
N CYS A 354 13.28 -21.67 1.42
CA CYS A 354 11.93 -21.78 0.91
C CYS A 354 11.74 -23.22 0.45
N SER A 355 10.81 -23.93 1.08
CA SER A 355 10.53 -25.33 0.74
C SER A 355 9.64 -25.44 -0.51
N GLU A 356 8.73 -24.49 -0.69
CA GLU A 356 7.81 -24.46 -1.83
C GLU A 356 7.60 -23.03 -2.37
N GLU A 357 7.78 -22.86 -3.69
CA GLU A 357 7.55 -21.60 -4.40
C GLU A 357 6.13 -21.52 -4.97
N GLY A 358 5.50 -20.35 -4.89
CA GLY A 358 4.24 -20.07 -5.61
C GLY A 358 4.45 -19.93 -7.13
N LEU A 359 3.36 -20.01 -7.89
CA LEU A 359 3.34 -19.98 -9.38
C LEU A 359 4.25 -18.89 -9.96
N GLN A 360 4.14 -17.67 -9.45
CA GLN A 360 4.82 -16.50 -10.02
C GLN A 360 6.34 -16.57 -9.83
N ASN A 361 6.81 -17.08 -8.70
CA ASN A 361 8.23 -17.23 -8.42
C ASN A 361 8.85 -18.38 -9.24
N GLN A 362 8.11 -19.48 -9.44
CA GLN A 362 8.51 -20.55 -10.35
C GLN A 362 8.70 -20.01 -11.79
N VAL A 363 7.82 -19.11 -12.24
CA VAL A 363 7.93 -18.46 -13.55
C VAL A 363 9.17 -17.58 -13.67
N ILE A 364 9.48 -16.75 -12.65
CA ILE A 364 10.73 -15.97 -12.64
C ILE A 364 11.92 -16.91 -12.78
N ARG A 365 11.97 -17.95 -11.94
CA ARG A 365 13.09 -18.88 -11.90
C ARG A 365 13.28 -19.58 -13.25
N LYS A 366 12.23 -20.22 -13.77
CA LYS A 366 12.25 -20.93 -15.05
C LYS A 366 12.57 -20.01 -16.22
N GLY A 367 11.93 -18.85 -16.29
CA GLY A 367 12.15 -17.88 -17.37
C GLY A 367 13.59 -17.35 -17.38
N CYS A 368 14.17 -17.12 -16.20
CA CYS A 368 15.56 -16.73 -16.09
C CYS A 368 16.51 -17.88 -16.44
N GLU A 369 16.27 -19.10 -15.95
CA GLU A 369 17.04 -20.31 -16.29
C GLU A 369 17.10 -20.51 -17.82
N ASN A 370 15.96 -20.41 -18.50
CA ASN A 370 15.87 -20.55 -19.96
C ASN A 370 16.58 -19.43 -20.73
N LEU A 371 16.74 -18.26 -20.13
CA LEU A 371 17.47 -17.11 -20.71
C LEU A 371 18.94 -17.07 -20.30
N GLY A 372 19.43 -18.00 -19.48
CA GLY A 372 20.78 -17.97 -18.91
C GLY A 372 21.00 -16.81 -17.93
N LEU A 373 19.94 -16.31 -17.29
CA LEU A 373 19.99 -15.21 -16.33
C LEU A 373 20.14 -15.72 -14.90
N LYS A 374 20.87 -14.96 -14.07
CA LYS A 374 21.02 -15.26 -12.65
C LYS A 374 19.72 -14.98 -11.90
N VAL A 375 19.25 -15.97 -11.14
CA VAL A 375 18.16 -15.84 -10.18
C VAL A 375 18.75 -15.79 -8.77
N GLU A 376 18.24 -14.88 -7.94
CA GLU A 376 18.61 -14.81 -6.53
C GLU A 376 17.39 -15.11 -5.66
N LYS A 377 17.64 -15.77 -4.52
CA LYS A 377 16.62 -15.99 -3.50
C LYS A 377 16.37 -14.68 -2.73
N ILE A 378 15.13 -14.47 -2.33
CA ILE A 378 14.74 -13.34 -1.49
C ILE A 378 14.69 -13.83 -0.02
N PRO A 379 15.50 -13.25 0.90
CA PRO A 379 15.37 -13.53 2.32
C PRO A 379 14.01 -13.08 2.84
N ARG A 380 13.37 -13.85 3.73
CA ARG A 380 12.02 -13.61 4.24
C ARG A 380 11.97 -13.63 5.76
N ASN A 381 11.12 -12.80 6.38
CA ASN A 381 10.82 -12.84 7.82
C ASN A 381 9.61 -13.74 8.14
N SER A 382 9.49 -14.86 7.44
CA SER A 382 8.52 -15.94 7.66
C SER A 382 9.25 -17.29 7.67
N SER A 383 8.62 -18.35 8.13
CA SER A 383 9.25 -19.68 8.12
C SER A 383 9.52 -20.18 6.70
N GLU A 384 10.42 -21.16 6.58
CA GLU A 384 10.76 -21.77 5.29
C GLU A 384 9.54 -22.42 4.59
N ASN A 385 8.58 -22.93 5.38
CA ASN A 385 7.35 -23.59 4.92
C ASN A 385 6.16 -22.62 4.75
N HIS A 386 6.41 -21.31 4.85
CA HIS A 386 5.34 -20.33 4.72
C HIS A 386 4.73 -20.31 3.32
N TYR A 387 3.46 -20.74 3.21
CA TYR A 387 2.71 -20.83 1.95
C TYR A 387 1.26 -20.35 2.16
N CYS A 388 0.99 -19.04 2.09
CA CYS A 388 -0.39 -18.54 2.27
C CYS A 388 -0.91 -17.58 1.19
N GLY A 389 -0.03 -16.91 0.43
CA GLY A 389 -0.41 -15.95 -0.62
C GLY A 389 -1.08 -14.66 -0.15
N SER A 390 -1.45 -14.55 1.12
CA SER A 390 -2.32 -13.50 1.65
C SER A 390 -1.63 -12.53 2.61
N CYS A 391 -0.30 -12.50 2.68
CA CYS A 391 0.43 -11.62 3.64
C CYS A 391 0.08 -10.13 3.50
N GLY A 392 -0.34 -9.69 2.30
CA GLY A 392 -0.87 -8.36 2.06
C GLY A 392 -2.20 -8.05 2.75
N TYR A 393 -2.90 -9.06 3.26
CA TYR A 393 -4.17 -8.92 3.98
C TYR A 393 -4.04 -9.24 5.47
N GLY A 394 -2.80 -9.34 5.96
CA GLY A 394 -2.48 -9.87 7.28
C GLY A 394 -2.19 -11.37 7.26
N CYS A 395 -1.30 -11.82 8.14
CA CYS A 395 -0.82 -13.19 8.15
C CYS A 395 -1.70 -14.08 9.06
N LYS A 396 -2.70 -14.75 8.47
CA LYS A 396 -3.62 -15.63 9.21
C LYS A 396 -2.95 -16.83 9.88
N THR A 397 -1.79 -17.27 9.39
CA THR A 397 -1.01 -18.35 10.02
C THR A 397 -0.19 -17.84 11.21
N GLY A 398 0.01 -16.53 11.34
CA GLY A 398 0.85 -15.90 12.37
C GLY A 398 2.34 -16.13 12.19
N ASP A 399 2.77 -16.62 11.02
CA ASP A 399 4.15 -17.02 10.77
C ASP A 399 5.05 -15.86 10.30
N LYS A 400 4.49 -14.88 9.58
CA LYS A 400 5.23 -13.66 9.19
C LYS A 400 5.45 -12.75 10.41
N LYS A 401 6.71 -12.41 10.67
CA LYS A 401 7.14 -11.68 11.87
C LYS A 401 7.34 -10.18 11.62
N GLY A 402 6.27 -9.40 11.74
CA GLY A 402 6.30 -7.93 11.73
C GLY A 402 6.68 -7.35 13.09
N THR A 403 6.70 -6.02 13.25
CA THR A 403 6.99 -5.39 14.55
C THR A 403 5.90 -5.67 15.60
N ASP A 404 4.66 -5.90 15.16
CA ASP A 404 3.48 -6.35 15.93
C ASP A 404 3.72 -7.64 16.71
N SER A 405 4.47 -8.57 16.13
CA SER A 405 4.77 -9.91 16.68
C SER A 405 6.22 -10.02 17.17
N THR A 406 6.99 -8.93 17.10
CA THR A 406 8.41 -8.91 17.49
C THR A 406 8.73 -7.76 18.45
N TRP A 407 9.17 -6.62 17.93
CA TRP A 407 9.70 -5.52 18.73
C TRP A 407 8.67 -4.86 19.65
N LEU A 408 7.39 -4.80 19.25
CA LEU A 408 6.33 -4.30 20.13
C LEU A 408 6.02 -5.29 21.26
N VAL A 409 6.15 -6.60 21.00
CA VAL A 409 6.05 -7.63 22.05
C VAL A 409 7.19 -7.46 23.06
N ASP A 410 8.40 -7.22 22.57
CA ASP A 410 9.55 -6.90 23.43
C ASP A 410 9.31 -5.64 24.27
N ALA A 411 8.71 -4.61 23.68
CA ALA A 411 8.39 -3.36 24.36
C ALA A 411 7.33 -3.56 25.46
N VAL A 412 6.22 -4.23 25.14
CA VAL A 412 5.14 -4.53 26.09
C VAL A 412 5.64 -5.41 27.23
N ASN A 413 6.46 -6.42 26.95
CA ASN A 413 7.08 -7.25 27.98
C ASN A 413 8.02 -6.46 28.91
N ALA A 414 8.57 -5.34 28.45
CA ALA A 414 9.35 -4.40 29.23
C ALA A 414 8.51 -3.26 29.85
N GLY A 415 7.18 -3.33 29.77
CA GLY A 415 6.25 -2.39 30.40
C GLY A 415 5.84 -1.18 29.53
N ALA A 416 6.08 -1.21 28.22
CA ALA A 416 5.57 -0.20 27.31
C ALA A 416 4.04 -0.30 27.15
N VAL A 417 3.39 0.84 26.91
CA VAL A 417 1.94 0.91 26.65
C VAL A 417 1.68 1.43 25.25
N ILE A 418 0.75 0.80 24.53
CA ILE A 418 0.38 1.13 23.15
C ILE A 418 -1.07 1.58 23.13
N LEU A 419 -1.35 2.78 22.63
CA LEU A 419 -2.69 3.33 22.42
C LEU A 419 -3.03 3.27 20.93
N THR A 420 -4.05 2.49 20.56
CA THR A 420 -4.52 2.37 19.16
C THR A 420 -5.71 3.28 18.87
N GLY A 421 -6.02 3.51 17.59
CA GLY A 421 -7.07 4.46 17.18
C GLY A 421 -6.74 5.91 17.54
N CYS A 422 -5.46 6.25 17.68
CA CYS A 422 -4.97 7.56 18.11
C CYS A 422 -4.27 8.31 16.98
N THR A 423 -4.78 9.48 16.61
CA THR A 423 -4.16 10.36 15.61
C THR A 423 -3.44 11.53 16.28
N ALA A 424 -2.13 11.65 16.08
CA ALA A 424 -1.38 12.82 16.50
C ALA A 424 -1.70 14.05 15.63
N GLU A 425 -2.04 15.17 16.25
CA GLU A 425 -2.36 16.42 15.55
C GLU A 425 -1.13 17.31 15.38
N ARG A 426 -0.33 17.44 16.45
CA ARG A 426 0.90 18.23 16.48
C ARG A 426 1.76 17.89 17.70
N PHE A 427 3.06 18.10 17.58
CA PHE A 427 3.98 18.18 18.69
C PHE A 427 3.77 19.47 19.50
N ILE A 428 4.09 19.40 20.78
CA ILE A 428 4.08 20.53 21.70
C ILE A 428 5.50 21.05 21.73
N LEU A 429 5.71 22.24 21.19
CA LEU A 429 7.01 22.88 21.12
C LEU A 429 7.02 24.14 21.97
N GLU A 430 8.10 24.33 22.71
CA GLU A 430 8.38 25.54 23.49
C GLU A 430 9.60 26.25 22.89
N ASP A 431 9.54 27.57 22.75
CA ASP A 431 10.65 28.34 22.19
C ASP A 431 11.83 28.36 23.16
N GLY A 432 13.01 28.02 22.64
CA GLY A 432 14.28 28.02 23.38
C GLY A 432 15.26 29.05 22.81
N LYS A 433 16.36 29.29 23.52
CA LYS A 433 17.38 30.29 23.13
C LYS A 433 18.08 29.96 21.80
N MET A 434 18.30 28.69 21.48
CA MET A 434 18.98 28.27 20.24
C MET A 434 18.08 27.52 19.26
N ARG A 435 17.26 26.59 19.77
CA ARG A 435 16.23 25.85 19.03
C ARG A 435 15.07 25.55 19.98
N LYS A 436 13.91 25.15 19.43
CA LYS A 436 12.73 24.79 20.22
C LYS A 436 13.01 23.56 21.08
N THR A 437 12.18 23.31 22.09
CA THR A 437 12.19 22.06 22.87
C THR A 437 10.86 21.35 22.66
N CYS A 438 10.89 20.06 22.35
CA CYS A 438 9.70 19.24 22.26
C CYS A 438 9.32 18.70 23.63
N LEU A 439 8.07 18.95 24.04
CA LEU A 439 7.53 18.55 25.33
C LEU A 439 6.59 17.34 25.24
N GLY A 440 6.27 16.89 24.02
CA GLY A 440 5.32 15.80 23.78
C GLY A 440 4.40 16.04 22.59
N VAL A 441 3.19 15.48 22.63
CA VAL A 441 2.20 15.53 21.53
C VAL A 441 0.79 15.86 22.03
N ILE A 442 0.00 16.46 21.15
CA ILE A 442 -1.47 16.49 21.24
C ILE A 442 -2.02 15.49 20.23
N ALA A 443 -2.90 14.60 20.70
CA ALA A 443 -3.55 13.59 19.87
C ALA A 443 -5.06 13.50 20.17
N THR A 444 -5.79 12.94 19.21
CA THR A 444 -7.21 12.62 19.30
C THR A 444 -7.44 11.13 19.10
N THR A 445 -8.57 10.64 19.56
CA THR A 445 -8.99 9.24 19.42
C THR A 445 -10.11 9.11 18.39
N GLU A 446 -10.18 7.96 17.71
CA GLU A 446 -11.31 7.63 16.82
C GLU A 446 -12.62 7.41 17.60
N SER A 447 -12.52 6.89 18.82
CA SER A 447 -13.68 6.66 19.70
C SER A 447 -14.44 7.96 19.96
N LYS A 448 -15.72 7.97 19.61
CA LYS A 448 -16.64 9.08 19.94
C LYS A 448 -16.99 9.15 21.43
N LYS A 449 -16.68 8.09 22.20
CA LYS A 449 -16.91 8.03 23.65
C LYS A 449 -15.80 8.69 24.45
N ILE A 450 -14.63 8.90 23.84
CA ILE A 450 -13.56 9.69 24.41
C ILE A 450 -13.70 11.10 23.84
N THR A 451 -14.10 12.04 24.68
CA THR A 451 -14.42 13.41 24.26
C THR A 451 -13.24 14.37 24.43
N LYS A 452 -12.22 13.95 25.19
CA LYS A 452 -11.05 14.76 25.55
C LYS A 452 -9.86 14.46 24.67
N LYS A 453 -9.04 15.48 24.40
CA LYS A 453 -7.77 15.30 23.68
C LYS A 453 -6.71 14.70 24.60
N LEU A 454 -5.81 13.90 24.03
CA LEU A 454 -4.66 13.35 24.72
C LEU A 454 -3.50 14.35 24.64
N HIS A 455 -3.08 14.87 25.78
CA HIS A 455 -1.90 15.70 25.95
C HIS A 455 -0.82 14.86 26.62
N ILE A 456 0.07 14.28 25.81
CA ILE A 456 1.09 13.34 26.30
C ILE A 456 2.42 14.07 26.39
N LYS A 457 2.99 14.13 27.59
CA LYS A 457 4.30 14.74 27.85
C LYS A 457 5.39 13.68 27.96
N ALA A 458 6.53 13.96 27.36
CA ALA A 458 7.70 13.08 27.36
C ALA A 458 9.01 13.87 27.37
N ARG A 459 10.10 13.22 27.81
CA ARG A 459 11.45 13.79 27.74
C ARG A 459 12.04 13.68 26.33
N ALA A 460 11.78 12.54 25.68
CA ALA A 460 12.08 12.33 24.27
C ALA A 460 10.80 11.96 23.53
N THR A 461 10.56 12.59 22.40
CA THR A 461 9.43 12.29 21.51
C THR A 461 9.96 11.87 20.15
N ILE A 462 9.44 10.76 19.62
CA ILE A 462 9.91 10.16 18.38
C ILE A 462 8.75 10.14 17.37
N SER A 463 8.92 10.81 16.23
CA SER A 463 8.05 10.66 15.06
C SER A 463 8.46 9.39 14.29
N SER A 464 7.52 8.47 14.12
CA SER A 464 7.68 7.21 13.39
C SER A 464 6.46 6.92 12.51
N CYS A 465 5.83 7.98 12.00
CA CYS A 465 4.60 7.94 11.22
C CYS A 465 4.81 7.49 9.76
N GLY A 466 6.05 7.25 9.35
CA GLY A 466 6.43 6.94 7.97
C GLY A 466 6.58 8.18 7.10
N SER A 467 7.15 7.99 5.90
CA SER A 467 7.57 9.09 5.02
C SER A 467 6.43 9.92 4.44
N LEU A 468 5.19 9.49 4.60
CA LEU A 468 4.01 10.23 4.14
C LEU A 468 3.37 11.08 5.25
N PHE A 469 3.63 10.79 6.53
CA PHE A 469 2.92 11.40 7.66
C PHE A 469 3.85 12.08 8.68
N THR A 470 5.10 11.63 8.82
CA THR A 470 6.09 12.32 9.66
C THR A 470 6.27 13.78 9.22
N PRO A 471 6.50 14.10 7.93
CA PRO A 471 6.72 15.49 7.54
C PRO A 471 5.52 16.41 7.75
N PRO A 472 4.27 16.03 7.36
CA PRO A 472 3.09 16.83 7.68
C PRO A 472 2.89 17.09 9.17
N LEU A 473 3.21 16.12 10.04
CA LEU A 473 3.11 16.29 11.49
C LEU A 473 4.16 17.27 12.02
N LEU A 474 5.40 17.21 11.51
CA LEU A 474 6.44 18.19 11.85
C LEU A 474 6.05 19.61 11.40
N ILE A 475 5.51 19.75 10.18
CA ILE A 475 5.07 21.03 9.62
C ILE A 475 3.88 21.59 10.41
N SER A 476 2.87 20.77 10.73
CA SER A 476 1.71 21.22 11.52
C SER A 476 2.09 21.64 12.95
N SER A 477 3.26 21.20 13.43
CA SER A 477 3.83 21.59 14.72
C SER A 477 4.59 22.93 14.66
N GLY A 478 4.70 23.56 13.49
CA GLY A 478 5.37 24.85 13.31
C GLY A 478 6.88 24.76 13.07
N LEU A 479 7.38 23.62 12.59
CA LEU A 479 8.75 23.46 12.10
C LEU A 479 8.86 23.92 10.65
N GLN A 480 10.01 24.50 10.26
CA GLN A 480 10.19 25.25 9.02
C GLN A 480 11.40 24.82 8.19
N ASN A 481 12.18 23.84 8.66
CA ASN A 481 13.34 23.34 7.92
C ASN A 481 12.91 22.90 6.50
N LYS A 482 13.58 23.47 5.49
CA LYS A 482 13.29 23.24 4.07
C LYS A 482 13.29 21.76 3.67
N ASN A 483 14.10 20.94 4.36
CA ASN A 483 14.26 19.52 4.10
C ASN A 483 13.08 18.68 4.61
N ILE A 484 12.22 19.22 5.49
CA ILE A 484 11.03 18.50 6.00
C ILE A 484 10.00 18.38 4.87
N GLY A 485 9.74 17.16 4.41
CA GLY A 485 8.74 16.84 3.39
C GLY A 485 9.25 16.97 1.96
N THR A 486 10.55 17.06 1.74
CA THR A 486 11.20 16.98 0.41
C THR A 486 12.04 15.71 0.32
N ASN A 487 12.57 15.36 -0.86
CA ASN A 487 13.43 14.17 -1.03
C ASN A 487 12.68 12.85 -0.79
N LEU A 488 11.37 12.84 -1.09
CA LEU A 488 10.59 11.60 -1.05
C LEU A 488 11.00 10.69 -2.21
N HIS A 489 11.42 9.47 -1.90
CA HIS A 489 11.67 8.40 -2.86
C HIS A 489 10.59 7.32 -2.73
N LEU A 490 10.23 6.70 -3.85
CA LEU A 490 9.08 5.78 -3.93
C LEU A 490 9.39 4.36 -4.46
N HIS A 491 10.56 4.08 -5.05
CA HIS A 491 10.76 2.85 -5.85
C HIS A 491 9.56 2.57 -6.79
N PRO A 492 9.33 3.44 -7.78
CA PRO A 492 8.22 3.30 -8.72
C PRO A 492 8.34 2.00 -9.51
N VAL A 493 7.23 1.29 -9.68
CA VAL A 493 7.18 0.03 -10.44
C VAL A 493 6.15 0.09 -11.56
N LEU A 494 6.45 -0.61 -12.66
CA LEU A 494 5.47 -1.01 -13.67
C LEU A 494 5.31 -2.53 -13.69
N LEU A 495 4.13 -2.96 -14.12
CA LEU A 495 3.73 -4.36 -14.15
C LEU A 495 3.70 -4.89 -15.59
N ALA A 496 4.18 -6.11 -15.77
CA ALA A 496 3.94 -6.94 -16.94
C ALA A 496 3.17 -8.19 -16.51
N TRP A 497 2.36 -8.74 -17.41
CA TRP A 497 1.60 -9.96 -17.16
C TRP A 497 1.82 -11.01 -18.26
N GLY A 498 1.68 -12.28 -17.89
CA GLY A 498 1.71 -13.40 -18.81
C GLY A 498 0.75 -14.51 -18.40
N TYR A 499 0.05 -15.10 -19.37
CA TYR A 499 -0.94 -16.14 -19.13
C TYR A 499 -0.37 -17.55 -19.33
N PHE A 500 -0.58 -18.43 -18.36
CA PHE A 500 -0.08 -19.80 -18.30
C PHE A 500 -1.21 -20.81 -18.06
N PRO A 501 -1.86 -21.32 -19.12
CA PRO A 501 -2.96 -22.29 -19.01
C PRO A 501 -2.61 -23.49 -18.13
N GLU A 502 -3.60 -24.07 -17.45
CA GLU A 502 -3.39 -25.26 -16.60
C GLU A 502 -2.93 -26.50 -17.37
N SER A 503 -3.24 -26.57 -18.67
CA SER A 503 -2.75 -27.63 -19.55
C SER A 503 -1.22 -27.67 -19.67
N MET A 504 -0.53 -26.60 -19.25
CA MET A 504 0.93 -26.54 -19.19
C MET A 504 1.43 -27.18 -17.89
N SER A 505 1.77 -28.47 -17.95
CA SER A 505 2.00 -29.33 -16.78
C SER A 505 3.23 -29.00 -15.91
N GLU A 506 4.14 -28.17 -16.39
CA GLU A 506 5.45 -27.94 -15.74
C GLU A 506 5.43 -26.90 -14.60
N ILE A 507 4.44 -25.99 -14.54
CA ILE A 507 4.37 -24.93 -13.53
C ILE A 507 3.00 -24.95 -12.81
N LYS A 508 3.02 -25.23 -11.51
CA LYS A 508 1.82 -25.53 -10.70
C LYS A 508 1.39 -24.35 -9.83
N GLY A 509 0.20 -24.46 -9.22
CA GLY A 509 -0.37 -23.49 -8.27
C GLY A 509 -1.18 -22.37 -8.92
N LYS A 510 -1.71 -21.44 -8.12
CA LYS A 510 -2.39 -20.24 -8.61
C LYS A 510 -1.56 -18.99 -8.33
N ASN A 511 -1.86 -17.89 -9.02
CA ASN A 511 -1.10 -16.64 -8.87
C ASN A 511 -1.22 -16.01 -7.47
N TYR A 512 -2.29 -16.32 -6.73
CA TYR A 512 -2.57 -15.85 -5.38
C TYR A 512 -2.13 -16.82 -4.28
N GLU A 513 -1.41 -17.90 -4.60
CA GLU A 513 -0.94 -18.92 -3.66
C GLU A 513 0.56 -18.82 -3.36
N GLY A 514 0.98 -19.31 -2.19
CA GLY A 514 2.38 -19.45 -1.81
C GLY A 514 3.07 -18.19 -1.27
N GLY A 515 4.38 -18.26 -1.13
CA GLY A 515 5.18 -17.09 -0.74
C GLY A 515 5.17 -16.04 -1.86
N ILE A 516 4.78 -14.81 -1.54
CA ILE A 516 4.63 -13.72 -2.53
C ILE A 516 5.97 -13.41 -3.21
N MET A 517 7.02 -13.14 -2.43
CA MET A 517 8.36 -12.83 -2.93
C MET A 517 9.37 -13.85 -2.41
N THR A 518 9.83 -14.75 -3.27
CA THR A 518 10.83 -15.79 -2.94
C THR A 518 12.01 -15.82 -3.90
N SER A 519 11.82 -15.36 -5.15
CA SER A 519 12.83 -15.31 -6.20
C SER A 519 12.82 -13.95 -6.91
N LEU A 520 14.00 -13.44 -7.28
CA LEU A 520 14.16 -12.21 -8.07
C LEU A 520 15.27 -12.34 -9.12
N HIS A 521 15.25 -11.42 -10.08
CA HIS A 521 16.36 -11.18 -11.01
C HIS A 521 16.78 -9.71 -10.97
N LYS A 522 18.09 -9.45 -10.82
CA LYS A 522 18.66 -8.10 -10.83
C LYS A 522 19.29 -7.83 -12.19
N MET A 523 18.92 -6.71 -12.80
CA MET A 523 19.63 -6.13 -13.93
C MET A 523 20.71 -5.18 -13.41
N LEU A 524 21.94 -5.44 -13.80
CA LEU A 524 23.10 -4.63 -13.43
C LEU A 524 23.44 -3.65 -14.57
N PRO A 525 23.81 -2.39 -14.24
CA PRO A 525 24.21 -1.39 -15.23
C PRO A 525 25.34 -1.88 -16.15
N GLU A 526 26.30 -2.62 -15.60
CA GLU A 526 27.48 -3.11 -16.31
C GLU A 526 27.12 -4.11 -17.43
N GLU A 527 25.99 -4.81 -17.30
CA GLU A 527 25.54 -5.84 -18.23
C GLU A 527 24.50 -5.33 -19.23
N THR A 528 23.69 -4.36 -18.82
CA THR A 528 22.45 -3.99 -19.54
C THR A 528 22.32 -2.50 -19.84
N ASN A 529 23.27 -1.66 -19.42
CA ASN A 529 23.16 -0.19 -19.39
C ASN A 529 21.90 0.32 -18.66
N ALA A 530 21.28 -0.51 -17.83
CA ALA A 530 20.09 -0.21 -17.06
C ALA A 530 20.14 -0.90 -15.69
N GLN A 531 19.40 -0.36 -14.72
CA GLN A 531 19.27 -0.93 -13.38
C GLN A 531 17.81 -1.15 -13.02
N ALA A 532 17.42 -2.41 -12.84
CA ALA A 532 16.08 -2.77 -12.38
C ALA A 532 16.10 -4.11 -11.63
N ILE A 533 15.09 -4.36 -10.81
CA ILE A 533 14.85 -5.65 -10.17
C ILE A 533 13.50 -6.17 -10.66
N ILE A 534 13.49 -7.43 -11.12
CA ILE A 534 12.29 -8.14 -11.51
C ILE A 534 11.86 -9.05 -10.37
N GLU A 535 10.67 -8.83 -9.83
CA GLU A 535 10.12 -9.55 -8.69
C GLU A 535 8.68 -10.01 -8.97
N ALA A 536 8.22 -10.98 -8.18
CA ALA A 536 6.82 -11.38 -8.15
C ALA A 536 6.02 -10.40 -7.28
N THR A 537 4.73 -10.22 -7.60
CA THR A 537 3.80 -9.38 -6.84
C THR A 537 2.58 -10.16 -6.40
N ALA A 538 1.91 -9.77 -5.31
CA ALA A 538 0.57 -10.28 -5.00
C ALA A 538 -0.46 -9.22 -5.39
N VAL A 539 -1.36 -9.58 -6.30
CA VAL A 539 -2.46 -8.72 -6.73
C VAL A 539 -3.74 -9.57 -6.65
N GLY A 540 -4.63 -9.24 -5.72
CA GLY A 540 -5.93 -9.90 -5.60
C GLY A 540 -6.83 -9.63 -6.82
N PRO A 541 -7.95 -10.36 -6.96
CA PRO A 541 -8.79 -10.26 -8.14
C PRO A 541 -9.35 -8.85 -8.37
N ALA A 542 -9.63 -8.10 -7.28
CA ALA A 542 -10.13 -6.74 -7.37
C ALA A 542 -9.05 -5.74 -7.75
N ALA A 543 -7.89 -5.77 -7.09
CA ALA A 543 -6.77 -4.92 -7.48
C ALA A 543 -6.28 -5.22 -8.92
N PHE A 544 -6.31 -6.49 -9.33
CA PHE A 544 -5.96 -6.92 -10.67
C PHE A 544 -6.89 -6.26 -11.68
N ALA A 545 -8.20 -6.46 -11.55
CA ALA A 545 -9.19 -5.89 -12.47
C ALA A 545 -9.17 -4.34 -12.50
N SER A 546 -8.96 -3.68 -11.35
CA SER A 546 -8.87 -2.22 -11.28
C SER A 546 -7.69 -1.66 -12.07
N LEU A 547 -6.51 -2.29 -11.97
CA LEU A 547 -5.29 -1.86 -12.66
C LEU A 547 -5.23 -2.34 -14.11
N PHE A 548 -5.76 -3.53 -14.41
CA PHE A 548 -5.69 -4.15 -15.72
C PHE A 548 -6.34 -3.26 -16.81
N PRO A 549 -5.72 -3.11 -17.99
CA PRO A 549 -6.26 -2.22 -19.02
C PRO A 549 -7.63 -2.71 -19.51
N TRP A 550 -8.57 -1.78 -19.64
CA TRP A 550 -9.92 -2.08 -20.10
C TRP A 550 -10.07 -1.68 -21.56
N THR A 551 -10.26 -2.67 -22.43
CA THR A 551 -10.52 -2.43 -23.86
C THR A 551 -12.00 -2.54 -24.20
N SER A 552 -12.73 -3.44 -23.53
CA SER A 552 -14.18 -3.63 -23.61
C SER A 552 -14.68 -4.41 -22.40
N GLY A 553 -15.98 -4.41 -22.15
CA GLY A 553 -16.58 -5.22 -21.08
C GLY A 553 -16.41 -6.72 -21.32
N GLN A 554 -16.51 -7.15 -22.58
CA GLN A 554 -16.29 -8.54 -22.99
C GLN A 554 -14.84 -8.98 -22.75
N ASP A 555 -13.85 -8.20 -23.23
CA ASP A 555 -12.43 -8.52 -23.03
C ASP A 555 -12.11 -8.60 -21.54
N MET A 556 -12.60 -7.68 -20.71
CA MET A 556 -12.35 -7.74 -19.27
C MET A 556 -12.88 -9.04 -18.64
N LYS A 557 -14.10 -9.48 -18.98
CA LYS A 557 -14.62 -10.77 -18.50
C LYS A 557 -13.77 -11.94 -18.99
N GLU A 558 -13.37 -11.95 -20.25
CA GLU A 558 -12.49 -12.98 -20.83
C GLU A 558 -11.09 -12.99 -20.20
N GLN A 559 -10.56 -11.86 -19.77
CA GLN A 559 -9.28 -11.80 -19.04
C GLN A 559 -9.44 -12.25 -17.59
N MET A 560 -10.57 -11.93 -16.94
CA MET A 560 -10.81 -12.34 -15.57
C MET A 560 -11.00 -13.85 -15.42
N THR A 561 -11.54 -14.56 -16.41
CA THR A 561 -11.57 -16.04 -16.37
C THR A 561 -10.16 -16.66 -16.39
N LYS A 562 -9.15 -15.92 -16.84
CA LYS A 562 -7.74 -16.33 -16.84
C LYS A 562 -7.02 -15.97 -15.54
N TYR A 563 -7.62 -15.13 -14.68
CA TYR A 563 -6.97 -14.48 -13.54
C TYR A 563 -6.08 -15.42 -12.73
N SER A 564 -6.61 -16.55 -12.25
CA SER A 564 -5.89 -17.47 -11.35
C SER A 564 -4.58 -18.04 -11.93
N ARG A 565 -4.40 -17.94 -13.25
CA ARG A 565 -3.26 -18.42 -14.03
C ARG A 565 -2.56 -17.33 -14.84
N THR A 566 -2.86 -16.07 -14.55
CA THR A 566 -2.12 -14.91 -15.06
C THR A 566 -1.07 -14.51 -14.04
N VAL A 567 0.20 -14.61 -14.42
CA VAL A 567 1.35 -14.21 -13.60
C VAL A 567 1.66 -12.75 -13.84
N THR A 568 1.89 -12.00 -12.77
CA THR A 568 2.27 -10.59 -12.84
C THR A 568 3.68 -10.42 -12.28
N LEU A 569 4.57 -9.82 -13.06
CA LEU A 569 5.91 -9.44 -12.62
C LEU A 569 6.00 -7.93 -12.53
N LEU A 570 6.69 -7.44 -11.50
CA LEU A 570 6.99 -6.03 -11.35
C LEU A 570 8.42 -5.73 -11.82
N ALA A 571 8.62 -4.56 -12.41
CA ALA A 571 9.94 -3.99 -12.67
C ALA A 571 10.15 -2.81 -11.72
N LEU A 572 11.04 -2.98 -10.74
CA LEU A 572 11.38 -1.98 -9.73
C LEU A 572 12.69 -1.29 -10.07
N VAL A 573 12.76 0.02 -9.85
CA VAL A 573 14.00 0.80 -10.01
C VAL A 573 14.37 1.56 -8.74
N LYS A 574 15.68 1.78 -8.55
CA LYS A 574 16.22 2.72 -7.57
C LYS A 574 16.06 4.13 -8.14
N ASP A 575 15.04 4.86 -7.68
CA ASP A 575 14.68 6.15 -8.24
C ASP A 575 15.70 7.26 -7.90
N GLN A 576 16.09 8.01 -8.92
CA GLN A 576 16.80 9.29 -8.83
C GLN A 576 15.82 10.45 -8.71
N GLY A 577 14.63 10.30 -9.31
CA GLY A 577 13.50 11.18 -9.14
C GLY A 577 13.12 11.35 -7.67
N THR A 578 12.62 12.52 -7.34
CA THR A 578 12.23 12.86 -5.97
C THR A 578 10.84 13.47 -5.93
N GLY A 579 10.23 13.39 -4.74
CA GLY A 579 8.95 13.96 -4.44
C GLY A 579 8.92 14.85 -3.20
N GLU A 580 7.71 15.31 -2.92
CA GLU A 580 7.37 16.20 -1.81
C GLU A 580 6.07 15.74 -1.15
N VAL A 581 6.03 15.81 0.18
CA VAL A 581 4.82 15.68 0.99
C VAL A 581 4.86 16.70 2.14
N LYS A 582 4.20 17.84 1.93
CA LYS A 582 4.07 18.92 2.94
C LYS A 582 2.75 18.85 3.72
N LYS A 583 1.76 18.15 3.19
CA LYS A 583 0.43 17.95 3.80
C LYS A 583 0.02 16.50 3.61
N ALA A 584 -0.57 15.91 4.65
CA ALA A 584 -1.06 14.53 4.62
C ALA A 584 -1.99 14.31 3.41
N GLY A 585 -1.79 13.18 2.71
CA GLY A 585 -2.53 12.83 1.49
C GLY A 585 -2.20 13.64 0.23
N ARG A 586 -1.28 14.61 0.30
CA ARG A 586 -0.86 15.45 -0.85
C ARG A 586 0.58 15.17 -1.24
N ILE A 587 0.76 14.23 -2.16
CA ILE A 587 2.06 13.72 -2.59
C ILE A 587 2.37 14.20 -4.00
N LYS A 588 3.44 14.96 -4.16
CA LYS A 588 4.02 15.27 -5.48
C LYS A 588 5.19 14.34 -5.71
N TYR A 589 5.32 13.82 -6.92
CA TYR A 589 6.44 12.94 -7.25
C TYR A 589 6.72 13.02 -8.75
N SER A 590 8.01 13.06 -9.10
CA SER A 590 8.47 13.14 -10.48
C SER A 590 9.55 12.10 -10.71
N LEU A 591 9.39 11.33 -11.79
CA LEU A 591 10.41 10.40 -12.28
C LEU A 591 11.51 11.16 -13.00
N ASP A 592 12.76 10.81 -12.76
CA ASP A 592 13.88 11.25 -13.60
C ASP A 592 13.84 10.53 -14.96
N ARG A 593 14.55 11.07 -15.96
CA ARG A 593 14.70 10.42 -17.27
C ARG A 593 15.32 9.03 -17.13
N ILE A 594 16.36 8.90 -16.29
CA ILE A 594 17.06 7.63 -16.05
C ILE A 594 16.11 6.62 -15.42
N ASP A 595 15.22 7.04 -14.52
CA ASP A 595 14.23 6.15 -13.91
C ASP A 595 13.32 5.54 -14.98
N LYS A 596 12.84 6.35 -15.93
CA LYS A 596 11.99 5.88 -17.03
C LYS A 596 12.72 4.92 -17.96
N GLU A 597 13.97 5.22 -18.30
CA GLU A 597 14.82 4.35 -19.14
C GLU A 597 15.03 2.99 -18.46
N ASN A 598 15.35 3.00 -17.16
CA ASN A 598 15.50 1.80 -16.35
C ASN A 598 14.20 0.99 -16.22
N ILE A 599 13.07 1.66 -15.98
CA ILE A 599 11.76 0.99 -15.89
C ILE A 599 11.39 0.37 -17.23
N LYS A 600 11.60 1.08 -18.35
CA LYS A 600 11.37 0.55 -19.71
C LYS A 600 12.21 -0.71 -19.95
N ALA A 601 13.49 -0.67 -19.61
CA ALA A 601 14.38 -1.82 -19.76
C ALA A 601 13.95 -2.99 -18.86
N GLY A 602 13.58 -2.72 -17.60
CA GLY A 602 13.04 -3.70 -16.67
C GLY A 602 11.73 -4.33 -17.16
N LEU A 603 10.81 -3.54 -17.70
CA LEU A 603 9.54 -4.03 -18.24
C LEU A 603 9.76 -4.95 -19.45
N ARG A 604 10.67 -4.59 -20.36
CA ARG A 604 11.09 -5.46 -21.47
C ARG A 604 11.72 -6.76 -20.96
N ARG A 605 12.53 -6.70 -19.91
CA ARG A 605 13.12 -7.89 -19.27
C ARG A 605 12.06 -8.80 -18.66
N ALA A 606 11.08 -8.24 -17.95
CA ALA A 606 9.98 -9.00 -17.36
C ALA A 606 9.17 -9.75 -18.44
N LEU A 607 8.85 -9.09 -19.56
CA LEU A 607 8.19 -9.73 -20.70
C LEU A 607 9.02 -10.87 -21.27
N ARG A 608 10.33 -10.69 -21.48
CA ARG A 608 11.22 -11.77 -21.93
C ARG A 608 11.22 -12.96 -20.96
N ILE A 609 11.26 -12.71 -19.65
CA ILE A 609 11.21 -13.78 -18.62
C ILE A 609 9.87 -14.54 -18.72
N LEU A 610 8.75 -13.84 -18.84
CA LEU A 610 7.42 -14.45 -18.98
C LEU A 610 7.34 -15.34 -20.22
N ILE A 611 7.80 -14.85 -21.37
CA ILE A 611 7.81 -15.60 -22.64
C ILE A 611 8.72 -16.82 -22.54
N ALA A 612 9.94 -16.65 -22.03
CA ALA A 612 10.90 -17.74 -21.88
C ALA A 612 10.42 -18.81 -20.89
N ALA A 613 9.62 -18.45 -19.88
CA ALA A 613 8.98 -19.41 -18.99
C ALA A 613 7.84 -20.20 -19.65
N GLY A 614 7.35 -19.74 -20.81
CA GLY A 614 6.32 -20.39 -21.62
C GLY A 614 4.97 -19.68 -21.63
N ALA A 615 4.87 -18.39 -21.30
CA ALA A 615 3.59 -17.67 -21.41
C ALA A 615 3.03 -17.79 -22.84
N ILE A 616 1.72 -18.02 -23.00
CA ILE A 616 1.09 -18.11 -24.33
C ILE A 616 0.56 -16.76 -24.83
N GLU A 617 0.45 -15.80 -23.92
CA GLU A 617 0.03 -14.42 -24.14
C GLU A 617 0.72 -13.57 -23.08
N VAL A 618 1.26 -12.42 -23.48
CA VAL A 618 1.89 -11.45 -22.55
C VAL A 618 1.44 -10.04 -22.87
N GLY A 619 1.52 -9.15 -21.89
CA GLY A 619 1.21 -7.75 -22.08
C GLY A 619 1.68 -6.84 -20.96
N THR A 620 1.45 -5.55 -21.15
CA THR A 620 1.69 -4.50 -20.16
C THR A 620 0.37 -3.98 -19.59
N TYR A 621 0.46 -3.09 -18.61
CA TYR A 621 -0.69 -2.37 -18.04
C TYR A 621 -0.91 -1.00 -18.71
N ARG A 622 -0.48 -0.84 -19.96
CA ARG A 622 -0.74 0.37 -20.75
C ARG A 622 -2.22 0.45 -21.13
N SER A 623 -2.80 1.64 -21.07
CA SER A 623 -4.25 1.89 -21.15
C SER A 623 -4.94 1.39 -22.43
N ASP A 624 -4.20 1.14 -23.50
CA ASP A 624 -4.68 0.60 -24.77
C ASP A 624 -4.79 -0.94 -24.80
N GLY A 625 -4.33 -1.63 -23.75
CA GLY A 625 -4.36 -3.09 -23.70
C GLY A 625 -3.21 -3.76 -24.46
N GLN A 626 -2.04 -3.11 -24.55
CA GLN A 626 -0.85 -3.63 -25.22
C GLN A 626 -0.53 -5.08 -24.80
N LYS A 627 -0.69 -6.02 -25.76
CA LYS A 627 -0.47 -7.46 -25.58
C LYS A 627 -0.11 -8.14 -26.89
N ILE A 628 0.47 -9.35 -26.80
CA ILE A 628 0.81 -10.19 -27.96
C ILE A 628 0.63 -11.68 -27.62
N SER A 629 0.23 -12.48 -28.62
CA SER A 629 0.21 -13.94 -28.50
C SER A 629 1.60 -14.50 -28.73
N CYS A 630 2.04 -15.42 -27.87
CA CYS A 630 3.35 -16.05 -27.94
C CYS A 630 3.34 -17.39 -28.69
N LYS A 631 2.18 -17.80 -29.22
CA LYS A 631 2.05 -19.05 -29.95
C LYS A 631 2.75 -18.94 -31.31
N ASP A 632 3.70 -19.84 -31.56
CA ASP A 632 4.50 -19.91 -32.80
C ASP A 632 5.23 -18.58 -33.14
N MET A 633 5.50 -17.76 -32.11
CA MET A 633 6.11 -16.43 -32.25
C MET A 633 7.56 -16.51 -32.72
N LYS A 634 7.91 -15.68 -33.71
CA LYS A 634 9.30 -15.54 -34.17
C LYS A 634 10.05 -14.49 -33.34
N ASN A 635 11.38 -14.59 -33.32
CA ASN A 635 12.23 -13.63 -32.61
C ASN A 635 12.07 -12.19 -33.15
N GLU A 636 11.88 -12.01 -34.45
CA GLU A 636 11.68 -10.69 -35.05
C GLU A 636 10.37 -10.04 -34.56
N GLU A 637 9.28 -10.81 -34.52
CA GLU A 637 7.97 -10.36 -34.02
C GLU A 637 8.03 -10.00 -32.53
N LEU A 638 8.81 -10.76 -31.75
CA LEU A 638 9.09 -10.44 -30.35
C LEU A 638 9.80 -9.09 -30.21
N GLU A 639 10.89 -8.88 -30.93
CA GLU A 639 11.65 -7.63 -30.82
C GLU A 639 10.83 -6.43 -31.30
N GLU A 640 10.05 -6.57 -32.38
CA GLU A 640 9.10 -5.54 -32.83
C GLU A 640 8.10 -5.18 -31.72
N PHE A 641 7.52 -6.18 -31.04
CA PHE A 641 6.63 -5.92 -29.90
C PHE A 641 7.35 -5.21 -28.75
N LEU A 642 8.54 -5.69 -28.36
CA LEU A 642 9.34 -5.10 -27.27
C LEU A 642 9.79 -3.66 -27.57
N ASP A 643 9.96 -3.30 -28.84
CA ASP A 643 10.26 -1.92 -29.25
C ASP A 643 9.10 -0.96 -29.04
N THR A 644 7.85 -1.47 -29.02
CA THR A 644 6.67 -0.68 -28.65
C THR A 644 6.47 -0.52 -27.13
N VAL A 645 7.25 -1.24 -26.30
CA VAL A 645 7.14 -1.20 -24.83
C VAL A 645 7.83 0.05 -24.31
N GLU A 646 7.09 0.84 -23.54
CA GLU A 646 7.53 2.13 -23.00
C GLU A 646 7.14 2.27 -21.52
N ALA A 647 7.69 3.30 -20.87
CA ALA A 647 7.26 3.76 -19.56
C ALA A 647 6.48 5.08 -19.73
N PRO A 648 5.19 5.03 -20.15
CA PRO A 648 4.42 6.21 -20.51
C PRO A 648 4.11 7.07 -19.28
N GLU A 649 3.57 8.27 -19.52
CA GLU A 649 3.11 9.15 -18.46
C GLU A 649 1.83 8.64 -17.77
N GLY A 650 1.45 9.35 -16.70
CA GLY A 650 0.24 9.04 -15.92
C GLY A 650 -1.06 9.47 -16.61
N PRO A 651 -2.23 9.12 -16.04
CA PRO A 651 -3.54 9.39 -16.64
C PRO A 651 -3.87 10.88 -16.83
N MET A 652 -3.28 11.77 -16.02
CA MET A 652 -3.45 13.23 -16.17
C MET A 652 -2.55 13.86 -17.25
N SER A 653 -1.76 13.06 -17.96
CA SER A 653 -0.92 13.54 -19.06
C SER A 653 -1.73 13.82 -20.33
N LYS A 654 -1.08 14.47 -21.31
CA LYS A 654 -1.64 14.70 -22.65
C LYS A 654 -1.33 13.57 -23.64
N GLU A 655 -0.77 12.46 -23.16
CA GLU A 655 -0.50 11.28 -23.99
C GLU A 655 -1.79 10.49 -24.19
N GLU A 656 -1.97 9.91 -25.38
CA GLU A 656 -3.12 9.05 -25.68
C GLU A 656 -3.07 7.77 -24.83
N ASN A 657 -1.88 7.16 -24.76
CA ASN A 657 -1.60 5.97 -23.99
C ASN A 657 -0.94 6.37 -22.67
N TRP A 658 -1.42 5.81 -21.57
CA TRP A 658 -0.94 6.10 -20.22
C TRP A 658 -0.89 4.83 -19.39
N THR A 659 -0.27 4.89 -18.23
CA THR A 659 -0.30 3.79 -17.26
C THR A 659 -0.33 4.32 -15.82
N VAL A 660 -0.50 3.41 -14.88
CA VAL A 660 -0.46 3.69 -13.44
C VAL A 660 0.72 2.94 -12.85
N TYR A 661 1.66 3.69 -12.29
CA TYR A 661 2.77 3.15 -11.53
C TYR A 661 2.29 2.76 -10.14
N ALA A 662 2.95 1.79 -9.51
CA ALA A 662 2.70 1.43 -8.12
C ALA A 662 3.94 1.66 -7.26
N SER A 663 3.74 1.80 -5.96
CA SER A 663 4.80 1.88 -4.95
C SER A 663 4.28 1.38 -3.60
N ALA A 664 5.09 0.56 -2.93
CA ALA A 664 4.91 0.18 -1.53
C ALA A 664 6.09 0.61 -0.64
N HIS A 665 7.02 1.39 -1.20
CA HIS A 665 8.25 1.80 -0.53
C HIS A 665 8.26 3.31 -0.45
N GLN A 666 8.29 3.89 0.75
CA GLN A 666 8.37 5.34 0.91
C GLN A 666 9.52 5.69 1.84
N MET A 667 10.39 6.61 1.41
CA MET A 667 11.59 6.97 2.16
C MET A 667 12.07 8.40 1.90
N GLY A 668 12.94 8.90 2.77
CA GLY A 668 13.77 10.10 2.57
C GLY A 668 13.10 11.46 2.78
N SER A 669 11.82 11.49 3.11
CA SER A 669 11.04 12.73 3.27
C SER A 669 11.46 13.64 4.44
N CYS A 670 12.31 13.17 5.35
CA CYS A 670 12.93 13.94 6.43
C CYS A 670 14.38 13.46 6.61
N ARG A 671 15.15 13.41 5.52
CA ARG A 671 16.48 12.77 5.49
C ARG A 671 17.42 13.28 6.58
N MET A 672 18.28 12.38 7.06
CA MET A 672 19.47 12.76 7.83
C MET A 672 20.42 13.61 6.98
N GLY A 673 21.11 14.53 7.63
CA GLY A 673 22.20 15.27 7.02
C GLY A 673 23.28 15.62 8.05
N SER A 674 24.49 15.90 7.57
CA SER A 674 25.61 16.35 8.40
C SER A 674 25.41 17.77 8.98
N SER A 675 24.47 18.54 8.43
CA SER A 675 24.09 19.85 8.92
C SER A 675 22.59 20.11 8.72
N LYS A 676 22.09 21.20 9.33
CA LYS A 676 20.69 21.66 9.17
C LYS A 676 20.33 22.04 7.73
N GLU A 677 21.32 22.43 6.92
CA GLU A 677 21.15 22.74 5.50
C GLU A 677 20.93 21.48 4.67
N ASP A 678 21.58 20.38 5.07
CA ASP A 678 21.63 19.12 4.33
C ASP A 678 20.49 18.16 4.69
N GLY A 679 19.97 18.22 5.92
CA GLY A 679 18.93 17.31 6.42
C GLY A 679 17.85 17.96 7.28
N ALA A 680 16.77 17.21 7.53
CA ALA A 680 15.72 17.58 8.48
C ALA A 680 16.08 17.20 9.92
N VAL A 681 16.88 16.14 10.06
CA VAL A 681 17.42 15.62 11.31
C VAL A 681 18.94 15.44 11.20
N ASP A 682 19.61 15.39 12.34
CA ASP A 682 21.03 15.07 12.43
C ASP A 682 21.28 13.54 12.30
N GLU A 683 22.55 13.13 12.42
CA GLU A 683 22.96 11.72 12.34
C GLU A 683 22.44 10.83 13.48
N ASN A 684 21.95 11.43 14.57
CA ASN A 684 21.30 10.74 15.68
C ASN A 684 19.77 10.73 15.52
N GLY A 685 19.26 11.21 14.38
CA GLY A 685 17.83 11.33 14.12
C GLY A 685 17.14 12.46 14.89
N GLU A 686 17.87 13.34 15.58
CA GLU A 686 17.29 14.47 16.31
C GLU A 686 17.00 15.64 15.35
N CYS A 687 15.85 16.28 15.52
CA CYS A 687 15.45 17.42 14.72
C CYS A 687 16.38 18.63 14.95
N TRP A 688 16.89 19.21 13.86
CA TRP A 688 17.72 20.41 13.92
C TRP A 688 17.00 21.60 14.58
N GLU A 689 15.67 21.69 14.45
CA GLU A 689 14.86 22.80 14.95
C GLU A 689 14.24 22.56 16.33
N ALA A 690 14.25 21.33 16.84
CA ALA A 690 13.62 20.97 18.11
C ALA A 690 14.44 19.94 18.91
N LYS A 691 14.97 20.35 20.07
CA LYS A 691 15.60 19.45 21.04
C LYS A 691 14.57 18.44 21.57
N GLY A 692 14.97 17.18 21.70
CA GLY A 692 14.15 16.11 22.25
C GLY A 692 13.11 15.55 21.28
N LEU A 693 13.08 16.04 20.03
CA LEU A 693 12.25 15.50 18.95
C LEU A 693 13.12 14.71 17.98
N TYR A 694 12.81 13.44 17.82
CA TYR A 694 13.54 12.52 16.95
C TYR A 694 12.65 11.99 15.83
N VAL A 695 13.27 11.48 14.76
CA VAL A 695 12.59 10.72 13.71
C VAL A 695 13.22 9.33 13.61
N CYS A 696 12.39 8.28 13.63
CA CYS A 696 12.81 6.88 13.55
C CYS A 696 11.93 6.09 12.59
N ASP A 697 11.92 6.45 11.31
CA ASP A 697 11.22 5.72 10.25
C ASP A 697 11.92 5.90 8.89
N GLY A 698 11.33 5.43 7.79
CA GLY A 698 11.92 5.55 6.45
C GLY A 698 12.21 6.99 5.99
N SER A 699 11.64 8.01 6.65
CA SER A 699 11.86 9.42 6.30
C SER A 699 13.32 9.83 6.45
N VAL A 700 14.07 9.19 7.35
CA VAL A 700 15.45 9.60 7.68
C VAL A 700 16.49 9.12 6.67
N LEU A 701 16.13 8.22 5.77
CA LEU A 701 17.08 7.64 4.80
C LEU A 701 17.58 8.72 3.81
N PRO A 702 18.89 8.86 3.57
CA PRO A 702 19.41 9.90 2.68
C PRO A 702 18.90 9.85 1.23
N THR A 703 18.78 8.65 0.66
CA THR A 703 18.36 8.40 -0.74
C THR A 703 17.49 7.15 -0.84
N ALA A 704 17.02 6.83 -2.06
CA ALA A 704 16.47 5.52 -2.40
C ALA A 704 17.48 4.39 -2.10
N VAL A 705 16.98 3.27 -1.55
CA VAL A 705 17.80 2.11 -1.16
C VAL A 705 18.04 1.15 -2.33
N GLY A 706 17.14 1.10 -3.31
CA GLY A 706 17.20 0.19 -4.46
C GLY A 706 16.78 -1.26 -4.17
N VAL A 707 16.40 -1.59 -2.93
CA VAL A 707 15.80 -2.87 -2.51
C VAL A 707 14.69 -2.60 -1.47
N ASN A 708 13.94 -3.63 -1.05
CA ASN A 708 12.90 -3.46 -0.04
C ASN A 708 13.47 -2.82 1.26
N PRO A 709 12.91 -1.70 1.74
CA PRO A 709 13.58 -0.88 2.75
C PRO A 709 13.37 -1.36 4.19
N MET A 710 12.64 -2.46 4.44
CA MET A 710 12.27 -2.87 5.81
C MET A 710 13.49 -3.07 6.72
N ILE A 711 14.48 -3.85 6.28
CA ILE A 711 15.70 -4.11 7.07
C ILE A 711 16.47 -2.82 7.29
N THR A 712 16.63 -2.01 6.25
CA THR A 712 17.29 -0.70 6.32
C THR A 712 16.64 0.21 7.36
N ILE A 713 15.31 0.34 7.33
CA ILE A 713 14.54 1.19 8.25
C ILE A 713 14.66 0.69 9.68
N GLN A 714 14.46 -0.62 9.91
CA GLN A 714 14.54 -1.20 11.25
C GLN A 714 15.96 -1.06 11.84
N SER A 715 17.00 -1.27 11.03
CA SER A 715 18.40 -1.19 11.48
C SER A 715 18.82 0.25 11.77
N THR A 716 18.37 1.19 10.95
CA THR A 716 18.57 2.63 11.22
C THR A 716 17.86 3.05 12.50
N ALA A 717 16.61 2.63 12.70
CA ALA A 717 15.88 2.91 13.94
C ALA A 717 16.53 2.25 15.17
N TYR A 718 17.12 1.06 15.02
CA TYR A 718 17.87 0.39 16.08
C TYR A 718 19.07 1.21 16.55
N CYS A 719 19.88 1.73 15.62
CA CYS A 719 21.02 2.60 15.92
C CYS A 719 20.58 3.91 16.59
N ILE A 720 19.56 4.58 16.03
CA ILE A 720 19.03 5.83 16.60
C ILE A 720 18.50 5.59 18.01
N ALA A 721 17.70 4.55 18.23
CA ALA A 721 17.11 4.26 19.53
C ALA A 721 18.16 3.97 20.62
N LYS A 722 19.26 3.30 20.28
CA LYS A 722 20.40 3.12 21.19
C LYS A 722 21.03 4.45 21.60
N ARG A 723 21.26 5.34 20.63
CA ARG A 723 21.81 6.68 20.88
C ARG A 723 20.88 7.55 21.72
N ILE A 724 19.56 7.44 21.51
CA ILE A 724 18.55 8.10 22.36
C ILE A 724 18.64 7.56 23.80
N ALA A 725 18.74 6.24 23.98
CA ALA A 725 18.88 5.64 25.31
C ALA A 725 20.14 6.14 26.04
N GLU A 726 21.28 6.16 25.35
CA GLU A 726 22.56 6.67 25.89
C GLU A 726 22.47 8.16 26.26
N SER A 727 21.88 8.98 25.38
CA SER A 727 21.66 10.41 25.61
C SER A 727 20.79 10.66 26.86
N LEU A 728 19.65 9.97 26.97
CA LEU A 728 18.75 10.09 28.11
C LEU A 728 19.38 9.57 29.41
N HIS A 729 20.27 8.59 29.35
CA HIS A 729 21.02 8.08 30.50
C HIS A 729 22.01 9.13 31.00
N ASN A 730 22.78 9.74 30.09
CA ASN A 730 23.73 10.79 30.42
C ASN A 730 23.03 12.03 31.01
N GLU A 731 21.86 12.41 30.51
CA GLU A 731 21.05 13.49 31.09
C GLU A 731 20.53 13.19 32.51
N LYS A 732 20.47 11.92 32.95
CA LYS A 732 20.10 11.57 34.33
C LYS A 732 21.28 11.68 35.30
N LEU A 733 22.52 11.67 34.80
CA LEU A 733 23.75 11.71 35.61
C LEU A 733 24.25 13.14 35.85
N VAL A 734 23.76 14.11 35.06
CA VAL A 734 23.98 15.56 35.21
C VAL A 734 22.82 16.15 36.02
#